data_AF-A0A257APK2-F1
#
_entry.id   AF-A0A257APK2-F1
#
_cell.length_a   1.000
_cell.length_b   1.000
_cell.length_c   1.000
_cell.angle_alpha   90.00
_cell.angle_beta   90.00
_cell.angle_gamma   90.00
#
_symmetry.space_group_name_H-M   'P 1'
#
loop_
_entity.id
_entity.type
_entity.pdbx_description
1 polymer ?
#
loop_
_entity_poly.entity_id
_entity_poly.type
_entity_poly.pdbx_seq_one_letter_code
_entity_poly.pdbx_strand_id
1 'polypeptide(L)'
;MAEKLKERLKELVGDEGRILEGDFERELFSTDIGEVPFASRLFETTPELVVQPKSVDALKKIVGFANAERVALFPRGSASSGLGGVLPTVKGVILDFSLLKNLSLEKKPLPKKSEREGNWRALKVQAGVRWSEIENFLKSEDFSLRAYPSSFFSTVGGWVATGGYGVGSFRFGHLKEQVESLEVLFPSGEVKTFQSNEAEFERFFGTEGQFGLVLTATLKLRKKPKRSLPRLAYFESCEAAFDFVRDLVKSDFKPKPYHIKYLDAGHLEEANAVLGEDLFAVKEAVLVEFEEEEEREEEREEEEGKEEGEKKEKEEEEATKFVEFATQRRGRLAEEHLANYLWHERLFPMKRSSGSKPTPLACELVLPLENAVPFLKAAKRVAERCGMDLQAESHILGQKGTGEGEALLILTHQCDARESKTYLLHLSLVPALTRLGLKFGGVPYGVGIWNTPFVKAKFGRTTLKTLKAYKKKVDPRGILNPNKFFAVRTKFWNFPGVVFKPLVFGPLVGAAALATPLFATLLLPAKEVVKKKDKKKEQREESVLERAVYSCVKCGSCAANCPAYLVTCEERVIPKNKLLLAKKLLEGTRRERGKGAGSEVTKSDSDKVFLCTHCEMCQEVCQNDLDLVAAWTELEKLLEDRFGKPAEEKVKEFVAALESSEDYWRLVYEN
;
A
#
# COMPACT_ATOMS: atom_id res chain seq x y z
N MET A 1 -26.92 12.47 -7.48
CA MET A 1 -26.95 13.88 -7.07
C MET A 1 -27.63 14.66 -8.17
N ALA A 2 -28.63 15.47 -7.82
CA ALA A 2 -29.25 16.39 -8.77
C ALA A 2 -28.22 17.44 -9.20
N GLU A 3 -28.26 17.91 -10.45
CA GLU A 3 -27.29 18.90 -10.97
C GLU A 3 -27.22 20.15 -10.09
N LYS A 4 -28.36 20.64 -9.59
CA LYS A 4 -28.40 21.77 -8.64
C LYS A 4 -27.55 21.57 -7.38
N LEU A 5 -27.44 20.32 -6.89
CA LEU A 5 -26.61 20.01 -5.73
C LEU A 5 -25.11 19.97 -6.09
N LYS A 6 -24.77 19.57 -7.31
CA LYS A 6 -23.38 19.62 -7.79
C LYS A 6 -22.93 21.08 -7.92
N GLU A 7 -23.74 21.94 -8.53
CA GLU A 7 -23.44 23.37 -8.67
C GLU A 7 -23.28 24.04 -7.30
N ARG A 8 -24.19 23.78 -6.35
CA ARG A 8 -24.02 24.29 -4.97
C ARG A 8 -22.74 23.81 -4.31
N LEU A 9 -22.34 22.55 -4.52
CA LEU A 9 -21.08 22.05 -3.99
C LEU A 9 -19.89 22.75 -4.65
N LYS A 10 -19.95 23.03 -5.96
CA LYS A 10 -18.92 23.79 -6.67
C LYS A 10 -18.76 25.20 -6.11
N GLU A 11 -19.87 25.91 -5.91
CA GLU A 11 -19.89 27.23 -5.28
C GLU A 11 -19.28 27.22 -3.87
N LEU A 12 -19.58 26.18 -3.07
CA LEU A 12 -19.04 26.05 -1.72
C LEU A 12 -17.53 25.78 -1.67
N VAL A 13 -17.01 25.04 -2.65
CA VAL A 13 -15.58 24.74 -2.76
C VAL A 13 -14.81 25.96 -3.27
N GLY A 14 -15.33 26.63 -4.29
CA GLY A 14 -14.68 27.79 -4.92
C GLY A 14 -13.20 27.50 -5.25
N ASP A 15 -12.34 28.46 -4.97
CA ASP A 15 -10.89 28.36 -5.24
C ASP A 15 -10.11 27.55 -4.18
N GLU A 16 -10.76 27.21 -3.06
CA GLU A 16 -10.17 26.45 -1.95
C GLU A 16 -10.09 24.94 -2.22
N GLY A 17 -10.47 24.48 -3.41
CA GLY A 17 -10.34 23.09 -3.82
C GLY A 17 -10.41 22.93 -5.33
N ARG A 18 -10.13 21.72 -5.81
CA ARG A 18 -10.34 21.33 -7.21
C ARG A 18 -11.51 20.36 -7.29
N ILE A 19 -12.33 20.50 -8.33
CA ILE A 19 -13.44 19.58 -8.62
C ILE A 19 -13.18 18.91 -9.96
N LEU A 20 -13.29 17.59 -9.99
CA LEU A 20 -13.19 16.79 -11.20
C LEU A 20 -14.56 16.20 -11.52
N GLU A 21 -15.04 16.48 -12.73
CA GLU A 21 -16.35 16.06 -13.21
C GLU A 21 -16.31 15.31 -14.55
N GLY A 22 -15.19 15.39 -15.29
CA GLY A 22 -15.02 14.68 -16.54
C GLY A 22 -15.16 13.17 -16.37
N ASP A 23 -15.75 12.50 -17.35
CA ASP A 23 -16.04 11.07 -17.26
C ASP A 23 -14.78 10.23 -17.04
N PHE A 24 -13.73 10.50 -17.82
CA PHE A 24 -12.44 9.82 -17.65
C PHE A 24 -11.79 10.19 -16.31
N GLU A 25 -11.79 11.47 -15.93
CA GLU A 25 -11.24 11.91 -14.64
C GLU A 25 -11.88 11.18 -13.47
N ARG A 26 -13.23 11.12 -13.41
CA ARG A 26 -13.96 10.42 -12.34
C ARG A 26 -13.66 8.93 -12.33
N GLU A 27 -13.46 8.32 -13.50
CA GLU A 27 -13.12 6.90 -13.60
C GLU A 27 -11.76 6.55 -12.98
N LEU A 28 -10.77 7.45 -13.05
CA LEU A 28 -9.45 7.27 -12.41
C LEU A 28 -9.58 7.01 -10.90
N PHE A 29 -10.65 7.49 -10.27
CA PHE A 29 -10.91 7.35 -8.83
C PHE A 29 -11.90 6.23 -8.50
N SER A 30 -12.38 5.49 -9.50
CA SER A 30 -13.36 4.40 -9.32
C SER A 30 -12.75 3.08 -8.86
N THR A 31 -11.42 2.99 -8.81
CA THR A 31 -10.66 1.78 -8.45
C THR A 31 -9.60 2.06 -7.39
N ASP A 32 -9.15 1.00 -6.74
CA ASP A 32 -7.92 0.95 -5.96
C ASP A 32 -6.92 0.02 -6.67
N ILE A 33 -5.83 -0.35 -6.00
CA ILE A 33 -4.82 -1.26 -6.56
C ILE A 33 -5.40 -2.66 -6.90
N GLY A 34 -6.47 -3.07 -6.22
CA GLY A 34 -7.15 -4.34 -6.44
C GLY A 34 -8.14 -4.23 -7.60
N GLU A 35 -7.75 -4.72 -8.78
CA GLU A 35 -8.66 -4.77 -9.94
C GLU A 35 -9.63 -5.94 -9.82
N VAL A 36 -10.75 -5.75 -9.12
CA VAL A 36 -11.84 -6.75 -9.04
C VAL A 36 -12.86 -6.50 -10.17
N PRO A 37 -12.86 -7.27 -11.28
CA PRO A 37 -13.57 -6.88 -12.51
C PRO A 37 -15.10 -6.79 -12.37
N PHE A 38 -15.67 -7.49 -11.39
CA PHE A 38 -17.11 -7.48 -11.11
C PHE A 38 -17.53 -6.41 -10.10
N ALA A 39 -16.61 -5.62 -9.53
CA ALA A 39 -16.93 -4.61 -8.53
C ALA A 39 -17.96 -3.58 -9.05
N SER A 40 -17.78 -3.07 -10.28
CA SER A 40 -18.71 -2.12 -10.92
C SER A 40 -20.09 -2.71 -11.23
N ARG A 41 -20.21 -4.04 -11.32
CA ARG A 41 -21.49 -4.76 -11.45
C ARG A 41 -22.20 -4.89 -10.11
N LEU A 42 -21.44 -4.97 -9.01
CA LEU A 42 -21.97 -5.07 -7.65
C LEU A 42 -22.30 -3.70 -7.04
N PHE A 43 -21.55 -2.66 -7.39
CA PHE A 43 -21.56 -1.36 -6.72
C PHE A 43 -21.64 -0.19 -7.71
N GLU A 44 -22.02 1.00 -7.23
CA GLU A 44 -21.83 2.25 -7.98
C GLU A 44 -20.42 2.78 -7.73
N THR A 45 -19.44 2.31 -8.51
CA THR A 45 -18.01 2.60 -8.29
C THR A 45 -17.55 3.93 -8.88
N THR A 46 -18.20 4.43 -9.93
CA THR A 46 -17.86 5.74 -10.50
C THR A 46 -18.48 6.85 -9.64
N PRO A 47 -17.68 7.75 -9.06
CA PRO A 47 -18.19 8.84 -8.23
C PRO A 47 -18.98 9.84 -9.07
N GLU A 48 -19.84 10.64 -8.44
CA GLU A 48 -20.55 11.72 -9.12
C GLU A 48 -19.67 12.95 -9.32
N LEU A 49 -18.78 13.19 -8.35
CA LEU A 49 -17.72 14.21 -8.37
C LEU A 49 -16.52 13.70 -7.58
N VAL A 50 -15.34 14.18 -7.92
CA VAL A 50 -14.15 14.10 -7.07
C VAL A 50 -13.83 15.50 -6.60
N VAL A 51 -13.62 15.69 -5.30
CA VAL A 51 -13.25 16.98 -4.71
C VAL A 51 -11.91 16.82 -4.01
N GLN A 52 -10.97 17.68 -4.37
CA GLN A 52 -9.63 17.77 -3.80
C GLN A 52 -9.53 19.09 -2.99
N PRO A 53 -9.83 19.08 -1.68
CA PRO A 53 -9.75 20.27 -0.84
C PRO A 53 -8.29 20.67 -0.61
N LYS A 54 -8.01 21.98 -0.63
CA LYS A 54 -6.72 22.56 -0.27
C LYS A 54 -6.66 23.04 1.19
N SER A 55 -7.83 23.23 1.82
CA SER A 55 -7.94 23.72 3.20
C SER A 55 -8.89 22.90 4.05
N VAL A 56 -8.69 22.95 5.37
CA VAL A 56 -9.62 22.35 6.35
C VAL A 56 -10.98 23.04 6.30
N ASP A 57 -11.02 24.34 6.00
CA ASP A 57 -12.28 25.09 5.95
C ASP A 57 -13.13 24.73 4.73
N ALA A 58 -12.51 24.52 3.56
CA ALA A 58 -13.18 23.92 2.41
C ALA A 58 -13.77 22.54 2.78
N LEU A 59 -12.98 21.71 3.47
CA LEU A 59 -13.43 20.39 3.89
C LEU A 59 -14.62 20.45 4.86
N LYS A 60 -14.64 21.38 5.82
CA LYS A 60 -15.79 21.62 6.71
C LYS A 60 -17.04 22.00 5.91
N LYS A 61 -16.93 22.91 4.92
CA LYS A 61 -18.05 23.31 4.06
C LYS A 61 -18.60 22.11 3.28
N ILE A 62 -17.73 21.31 2.67
CA ILE A 62 -18.10 20.10 1.92
C ILE A 62 -18.79 19.07 2.81
N VAL A 63 -18.22 18.77 3.98
CA VAL A 63 -18.76 17.79 4.93
C VAL A 63 -20.09 18.26 5.50
N GLY A 64 -20.22 19.54 5.86
CA GLY A 64 -21.46 20.13 6.33
C GLY A 64 -22.57 20.05 5.28
N PHE A 65 -22.26 20.40 4.03
CA PHE A 65 -23.18 20.23 2.90
C PHE A 65 -23.60 18.77 2.70
N ALA A 66 -22.63 17.86 2.65
CA ALA A 66 -22.91 16.45 2.43
C ALA A 66 -23.75 15.85 3.56
N ASN A 67 -23.50 16.26 4.80
CA ASN A 67 -24.32 15.88 5.93
C ASN A 67 -25.74 16.43 5.78
N ALA A 68 -25.90 17.72 5.48
CA ALA A 68 -27.21 18.37 5.27
C ALA A 68 -28.05 17.66 4.20
N GLU A 69 -27.44 17.36 3.05
CA GLU A 69 -28.08 16.83 1.85
C GLU A 69 -28.03 15.29 1.75
N ARG A 70 -27.47 14.61 2.76
CA ARG A 70 -27.31 13.14 2.82
C ARG A 70 -26.51 12.57 1.63
N VAL A 71 -25.47 13.27 1.23
CA VAL A 71 -24.55 12.84 0.16
C VAL A 71 -23.47 11.96 0.78
N ALA A 72 -23.26 10.77 0.20
CA ALA A 72 -22.17 9.90 0.61
C ALA A 72 -20.80 10.49 0.26
N LEU A 73 -19.87 10.42 1.21
CA LEU A 73 -18.49 10.86 1.07
C LEU A 73 -17.55 9.66 1.18
N PHE A 74 -16.64 9.52 0.23
CA PHE A 74 -15.63 8.47 0.18
C PHE A 74 -14.24 9.08 0.35
N PRO A 75 -13.66 9.06 1.56
CA PRO A 75 -12.32 9.60 1.78
C PRO A 75 -11.28 8.75 1.05
N ARG A 76 -10.32 9.42 0.43
CA ARG A 76 -9.31 8.79 -0.41
C ARG A 76 -7.95 9.47 -0.22
N GLY A 77 -6.92 8.65 -0.02
CA GLY A 77 -5.51 9.02 -0.18
C GLY A 77 -4.97 8.44 -1.49
N SER A 78 -3.78 7.82 -1.46
CA SER A 78 -3.16 7.23 -2.67
C SER A 78 -3.89 6.02 -3.28
N ALA A 79 -4.89 5.46 -2.57
CA ALA A 79 -5.64 4.26 -2.96
C ALA A 79 -4.77 3.00 -3.21
N SER A 80 -3.72 2.85 -2.40
CA SER A 80 -2.74 1.75 -2.49
C SER A 80 -3.17 0.44 -1.80
N SER A 81 -4.35 0.38 -1.18
CA SER A 81 -4.89 -0.85 -0.56
C SER A 81 -5.84 -1.57 -1.51
N GLY A 82 -5.66 -2.88 -1.70
CA GLY A 82 -6.44 -3.68 -2.66
C GLY A 82 -7.73 -4.30 -2.11
N LEU A 83 -8.24 -3.78 -0.99
CA LEU A 83 -9.35 -4.40 -0.25
C LEU A 83 -10.71 -3.75 -0.51
N GLY A 84 -10.81 -2.73 -1.35
CA GLY A 84 -12.07 -2.06 -1.67
C GLY A 84 -12.46 -0.94 -0.69
N GLY A 85 -11.58 -0.59 0.26
CA GLY A 85 -11.88 0.37 1.34
C GLY A 85 -12.19 1.78 0.84
N VAL A 86 -11.59 2.19 -0.28
CA VAL A 86 -11.77 3.52 -0.88
C VAL A 86 -12.80 3.57 -2.01
N LEU A 87 -13.31 2.40 -2.46
CA LEU A 87 -14.22 2.34 -3.61
C LEU A 87 -15.58 2.97 -3.28
N PRO A 88 -16.15 3.83 -4.15
CA PRO A 88 -17.55 4.18 -4.03
C PRO A 88 -18.43 2.92 -4.10
N THR A 89 -19.37 2.80 -3.17
CA THR A 89 -20.34 1.69 -3.14
C THR A 89 -21.71 2.10 -3.65
N VAL A 90 -22.00 3.39 -3.54
CA VAL A 90 -23.23 4.09 -3.92
C VAL A 90 -22.84 5.42 -4.53
N LYS A 91 -23.79 6.07 -5.21
CA LYS A 91 -23.61 7.44 -5.71
C LYS A 91 -23.19 8.39 -4.58
N GLY A 92 -22.19 9.21 -4.85
CA GLY A 92 -21.61 10.12 -3.87
C GLY A 92 -20.37 10.83 -4.40
N VAL A 93 -19.64 11.45 -3.49
CA VAL A 93 -18.46 12.28 -3.78
C VAL A 93 -17.22 11.61 -3.20
N ILE A 94 -16.16 11.51 -3.99
CA ILE A 94 -14.84 11.18 -3.44
C ILE A 94 -14.21 12.44 -2.89
N LEU A 95 -13.72 12.37 -1.65
CA LEU A 95 -12.88 13.39 -1.04
C LEU A 95 -11.44 12.92 -1.12
N ASP A 96 -10.70 13.45 -2.08
CA ASP A 96 -9.29 13.10 -2.30
C ASP A 96 -8.38 14.08 -1.57
N PHE A 97 -7.62 13.58 -0.61
CA PHE A 97 -6.78 14.38 0.29
C PHE A 97 -5.46 14.79 -0.35
N SER A 98 -5.21 14.45 -1.62
CA SER A 98 -3.94 14.73 -2.32
C SER A 98 -3.48 16.20 -2.31
N LEU A 99 -4.38 17.17 -2.13
CA LEU A 99 -4.05 18.60 -2.01
C LEU A 99 -3.99 19.12 -0.57
N LEU A 100 -4.40 18.32 0.42
CA LEU A 100 -4.31 18.68 1.85
C LEU A 100 -2.94 18.25 2.38
N LYS A 101 -1.91 19.01 1.98
CA LYS A 101 -0.51 18.73 2.26
C LYS A 101 0.15 19.87 3.00
N ASN A 102 0.49 19.61 4.25
CA ASN A 102 1.32 20.48 5.06
C ASN A 102 1.99 19.59 6.13
N LEU A 103 3.25 19.87 6.42
CA LEU A 103 3.99 19.24 7.50
C LEU A 103 4.95 20.24 8.13
N SER A 104 5.12 20.13 9.44
CA SER A 104 6.02 21.00 10.20
C SER A 104 6.56 20.30 11.45
N LEU A 105 7.79 20.63 11.82
CA LEU A 105 8.37 20.18 13.07
C LEU A 105 7.80 20.98 14.24
N GLU A 106 7.34 20.28 15.27
CA GLU A 106 6.95 20.87 16.53
C GLU A 106 8.10 20.82 17.52
N LYS A 107 8.51 21.99 18.03
CA LYS A 107 9.43 22.11 19.16
C LYS A 107 8.63 21.99 20.46
N LYS A 108 8.76 20.88 21.18
CA LYS A 108 8.13 20.72 22.50
C LYS A 108 9.17 20.88 23.62
N PRO A 109 8.87 21.65 24.67
CA PRO A 109 9.67 21.64 25.90
C PRO A 109 9.48 20.30 26.63
N LEU A 110 10.59 19.74 27.13
CA LEU A 110 10.63 18.48 27.87
C LEU A 110 9.71 18.52 29.11
N PRO A 111 8.90 17.48 29.39
CA PRO A 111 8.38 17.28 30.73
C PRO A 111 9.55 16.98 31.68
N LYS A 112 9.81 17.90 32.61
CA LYS A 112 10.74 17.69 33.74
C LYS A 112 10.22 16.53 34.60
N LYS A 113 10.62 15.28 34.35
CA LYS A 113 10.77 14.19 35.36
C LYS A 113 11.09 12.77 34.84
N SER A 114 11.30 12.54 33.55
CA SER A 114 11.92 11.27 33.11
C SER A 114 13.08 11.54 32.16
N GLU A 115 14.24 11.78 32.77
CA GLU A 115 15.54 11.68 32.13
C GLU A 115 15.78 10.23 31.72
N ARG A 116 15.47 9.91 30.47
CA ARG A 116 16.05 8.85 29.62
C ARG A 116 15.35 8.95 28.28
N GLU A 117 15.63 10.01 27.53
CA GLU A 117 15.41 10.21 26.07
C GLU A 117 15.38 11.73 25.81
N GLY A 118 16.46 12.27 25.24
CA GLY A 118 16.60 13.69 24.92
C GLY A 118 15.63 14.17 23.83
N ASN A 119 15.08 15.37 23.99
CA ASN A 119 14.32 16.19 23.04
C ASN A 119 13.54 15.45 21.93
N TRP A 120 12.34 14.97 22.25
CA TRP A 120 11.38 14.52 21.23
C TRP A 120 10.91 15.71 20.38
N ARG A 121 11.35 15.78 19.11
CA ARG A 121 10.66 16.55 18.07
C ARG A 121 9.51 15.71 17.53
N ALA A 122 8.31 16.29 17.48
CA ALA A 122 7.17 15.67 16.84
C ALA A 122 6.98 16.29 15.45
N LEU A 123 6.43 15.52 14.51
CA LEU A 123 6.07 16.02 13.20
C LEU A 123 4.54 16.17 13.13
N LYS A 124 4.04 17.40 13.02
CA LYS A 124 2.63 17.64 12.70
C LYS A 124 2.47 17.54 11.19
N VAL A 125 1.66 16.61 10.71
CA VAL A 125 1.53 16.29 9.28
C VAL A 125 0.09 16.06 8.86
N GLN A 126 -0.34 16.68 7.77
CA GLN A 126 -1.68 16.52 7.21
C GLN A 126 -1.87 15.15 6.54
N ALA A 127 -3.11 14.69 6.55
CA ALA A 127 -3.50 13.34 6.11
C ALA A 127 -3.23 13.04 4.63
N GLY A 128 -3.09 14.08 3.79
CA GLY A 128 -2.76 13.98 2.38
C GLY A 128 -1.29 13.76 2.05
N VAL A 129 -0.40 14.00 3.02
CA VAL A 129 1.06 13.84 2.84
C VAL A 129 1.42 12.37 2.75
N ARG A 130 2.31 12.03 1.82
CA ARG A 130 2.87 10.69 1.63
C ARG A 130 4.04 10.43 2.58
N TRP A 131 4.26 9.17 2.92
CA TRP A 131 5.39 8.79 3.77
C TRP A 131 6.75 9.11 3.11
N SER A 132 6.85 8.98 1.79
CA SER A 132 8.02 9.42 1.02
C SER A 132 8.28 10.93 1.09
N GLU A 133 7.22 11.75 1.15
CA GLU A 133 7.34 13.21 1.27
C GLU A 133 7.85 13.60 2.67
N ILE A 134 7.46 12.85 3.71
CA ILE A 134 7.99 13.04 5.07
C ILE A 134 9.48 12.72 5.12
N GLU A 135 9.89 11.60 4.52
CA GLU A 135 11.31 11.21 4.52
C GLU A 135 12.18 12.26 3.83
N ASN A 136 11.75 12.75 2.66
CA ASN A 136 12.44 13.82 1.97
C ASN A 136 12.53 15.09 2.81
N PHE A 137 11.45 15.47 3.49
CA PHE A 137 11.44 16.63 4.39
C PHE A 137 12.40 16.45 5.58
N LEU A 138 12.58 15.23 6.08
CA LEU A 138 13.48 14.94 7.20
C LEU A 138 14.93 14.71 6.77
N LYS A 139 15.27 14.64 5.47
CA LYS A 139 16.65 14.36 4.99
C LYS A 139 17.68 15.35 5.54
N SER A 140 17.34 16.63 5.56
CA SER A 140 18.15 17.75 6.07
C SER A 140 18.02 17.95 7.58
N GLU A 141 17.21 17.12 8.24
CA GLU A 141 17.00 17.14 9.69
C GLU A 141 17.71 15.94 10.32
N ASP A 142 18.10 16.08 11.59
CA ASP A 142 18.73 15.00 12.36
C ASP A 142 17.69 14.02 12.97
N PHE A 143 16.66 13.70 12.19
CA PHE A 143 15.52 12.89 12.62
C PHE A 143 15.10 11.87 11.55
N SER A 144 14.48 10.79 12.00
CA SER A 144 13.87 9.77 11.13
C SER A 144 12.54 9.30 11.69
N LEU A 145 11.74 8.70 10.82
CA LEU A 145 10.52 7.99 11.22
C LEU A 145 10.84 6.78 12.10
N ARG A 146 9.96 6.48 13.05
CA ARG A 146 10.02 5.27 13.87
C ARG A 146 9.52 4.04 13.12
N ALA A 147 8.42 4.16 12.40
CA ALA A 147 7.94 3.13 11.47
C ALA A 147 7.23 3.76 10.28
N TYR A 148 7.18 3.03 9.18
CA TYR A 148 6.54 3.44 7.93
C TYR A 148 6.05 2.22 7.15
N PRO A 149 5.06 2.37 6.25
CA PRO A 149 4.60 1.29 5.41
C PRO A 149 5.62 0.98 4.32
N SER A 150 5.69 -0.28 3.87
CA SER A 150 6.42 -0.64 2.65
C SER A 150 5.84 0.05 1.40
N SER A 151 4.54 0.37 1.41
CA SER A 151 3.91 1.27 0.45
C SER A 151 4.24 2.73 0.77
N PHE A 152 5.50 3.14 0.62
CA PHE A 152 5.99 4.47 1.01
C PHE A 152 5.28 5.64 0.29
N PHE A 153 4.73 5.35 -0.88
CA PHE A 153 3.88 6.23 -1.69
C PHE A 153 2.43 6.39 -1.17
N SER A 154 2.04 5.66 -0.11
CA SER A 154 0.74 5.84 0.57
C SER A 154 0.72 7.11 1.43
N THR A 155 -0.47 7.57 1.79
CA THR A 155 -0.62 8.77 2.63
C THR A 155 -0.71 8.45 4.12
N VAL A 156 -0.36 9.41 4.97
CA VAL A 156 -0.48 9.32 6.44
C VAL A 156 -1.92 8.96 6.84
N GLY A 157 -2.90 9.69 6.32
CA GLY A 157 -4.32 9.44 6.62
C GLY A 157 -4.78 8.06 6.17
N GLY A 158 -4.26 7.57 5.04
CA GLY A 158 -4.54 6.23 4.54
C GLY A 158 -4.06 5.14 5.49
N TRP A 159 -2.80 5.21 5.95
CA TRP A 159 -2.23 4.19 6.83
C TRP A 159 -2.79 4.23 8.26
N VAL A 160 -3.12 5.42 8.76
CA VAL A 160 -3.94 5.56 9.98
C VAL A 160 -5.26 4.83 9.78
N ALA A 161 -6.01 5.15 8.72
CA ALA A 161 -7.32 4.58 8.48
C ALA A 161 -7.31 3.04 8.27
N THR A 162 -6.22 2.44 7.79
CA THR A 162 -6.12 0.98 7.59
C THR A 162 -5.53 0.21 8.77
N GLY A 163 -4.89 0.88 9.73
CA GLY A 163 -4.42 0.29 10.99
C GLY A 163 -3.01 -0.30 10.90
N GLY A 164 -2.02 0.58 10.74
CA GLY A 164 -0.68 0.26 10.24
C GLY A 164 0.28 -0.57 11.11
N TYR A 165 0.80 -1.65 10.51
CA TYR A 165 2.08 -2.30 10.78
C TYR A 165 2.99 -2.21 9.53
N GLY A 166 4.31 -2.15 9.72
CA GLY A 166 5.27 -2.00 8.62
C GLY A 166 6.73 -2.10 9.06
N VAL A 167 7.62 -1.44 8.32
CA VAL A 167 9.06 -1.37 8.63
C VAL A 167 9.22 -0.60 9.94
N GLY A 168 10.02 -1.13 10.88
CA GLY A 168 10.19 -0.57 12.23
C GLY A 168 9.14 -0.99 13.26
N SER A 169 8.03 -1.64 12.85
CA SER A 169 7.00 -2.11 13.80
C SER A 169 7.48 -3.19 14.77
N PHE A 170 8.59 -3.87 14.47
CA PHE A 170 9.23 -4.78 15.42
C PHE A 170 9.69 -4.03 16.68
N ARG A 171 10.39 -2.91 16.49
CA ARG A 171 10.96 -2.09 17.58
C ARG A 171 9.94 -1.12 18.19
N PHE A 172 9.10 -0.50 17.35
CA PHE A 172 8.23 0.62 17.74
C PHE A 172 6.73 0.29 17.72
N GLY A 173 6.37 -0.97 17.47
CA GLY A 173 4.99 -1.44 17.54
C GLY A 173 4.08 -0.91 16.44
N HIS A 174 2.78 -0.90 16.72
CA HIS A 174 1.74 -0.46 15.79
C HIS A 174 1.80 1.06 15.59
N LEU A 175 1.39 1.57 14.42
CA LEU A 175 1.38 3.02 14.12
C LEU A 175 0.77 3.88 15.23
N LYS A 176 -0.33 3.41 15.84
CA LYS A 176 -1.01 4.11 16.95
C LYS A 176 -0.09 4.44 18.15
N GLU A 177 0.95 3.65 18.39
CA GLU A 177 1.91 3.86 19.48
C GLU A 177 2.92 4.98 19.14
N GLN A 178 2.98 5.35 17.86
CA GLN A 178 3.89 6.33 17.27
C GLN A 178 3.21 7.65 16.93
N VAL A 179 1.89 7.71 17.06
CA VAL A 179 1.10 8.93 16.90
C VAL A 179 0.80 9.49 18.29
N GLU A 180 1.11 10.76 18.52
CA GLU A 180 0.82 11.46 19.77
C GLU A 180 -0.63 11.95 19.83
N SER A 181 -1.11 12.49 18.71
CA SER A 181 -2.47 13.01 18.59
C SER A 181 -2.99 12.99 17.15
N LEU A 182 -4.30 12.96 17.02
CA LEU A 182 -5.03 13.09 15.74
C LEU A 182 -6.01 14.27 15.81
N GLU A 183 -6.04 15.09 14.77
CA GLU A 183 -7.12 16.06 14.51
C GLU A 183 -8.13 15.40 13.56
N VAL A 184 -9.40 15.33 13.95
CA VAL A 184 -10.44 14.61 13.20
C VAL A 184 -11.67 15.51 12.99
N LEU A 185 -12.14 15.57 11.74
CA LEU A 185 -13.38 16.24 11.35
C LEU A 185 -14.55 15.24 11.32
N PHE A 186 -15.64 15.61 11.98
CA PHE A 186 -16.88 14.83 12.03
C PHE A 186 -17.95 15.37 11.06
N PRO A 187 -18.96 14.55 10.71
CA PRO A 187 -20.12 15.00 9.92
C PRO A 187 -20.87 16.20 10.51
N SER A 188 -20.80 16.39 11.83
CA SER A 188 -21.35 17.57 12.51
C SER A 188 -20.68 18.88 12.09
N GLY A 189 -19.51 18.82 11.45
CA GLY A 189 -18.63 19.97 11.18
C GLY A 189 -17.63 20.25 12.30
N GLU A 190 -17.75 19.55 13.43
CA GLU A 190 -16.83 19.66 14.56
C GLU A 190 -15.46 19.05 14.21
N VAL A 191 -14.39 19.79 14.53
CA VAL A 191 -13.01 19.28 14.52
C VAL A 191 -12.61 19.05 15.97
N LYS A 192 -12.18 17.83 16.29
CA LYS A 192 -11.69 17.48 17.63
C LYS A 192 -10.29 16.88 17.54
N THR A 193 -9.45 17.26 18.50
CA THR A 193 -8.14 16.63 18.73
C THR A 193 -8.29 15.49 19.73
N PHE A 194 -7.71 14.35 19.43
CA PHE A 194 -7.62 13.18 20.30
C PHE A 194 -6.17 12.90 20.64
N GLN A 195 -5.83 12.88 21.92
CA GLN A 195 -4.53 12.47 22.42
C GLN A 195 -4.43 10.94 22.50
N SER A 196 -3.22 10.40 22.36
CA SER A 196 -2.96 8.94 22.36
C SER A 196 -3.39 8.21 23.64
N ASN A 197 -3.58 8.92 24.76
CA ASN A 197 -4.09 8.37 26.02
C ASN A 197 -5.63 8.35 26.13
N GLU A 198 -6.35 8.93 25.17
CA GLU A 198 -7.82 8.91 25.15
C GLU A 198 -8.35 7.59 24.57
N ALA A 199 -9.38 7.02 25.19
CA ALA A 199 -9.97 5.75 24.77
C ALA A 199 -10.55 5.78 23.33
N GLU A 200 -10.99 6.96 22.87
CA GLU A 200 -11.48 7.16 21.52
C GLU A 200 -10.40 7.19 20.44
N PHE A 201 -9.14 7.48 20.79
CA PHE A 201 -8.04 7.64 19.84
C PHE A 201 -7.84 6.38 18.98
N GLU A 202 -7.87 5.20 19.61
CA GLU A 202 -7.69 3.93 18.90
C GLU A 202 -8.76 3.66 17.85
N ARG A 203 -9.93 4.32 17.94
CA ARG A 203 -11.06 4.11 17.03
C ARG A 203 -10.77 4.62 15.62
N PHE A 204 -9.76 5.46 15.42
CA PHE A 204 -9.42 5.98 14.09
C PHE A 204 -8.44 5.09 13.32
N PHE A 205 -7.95 4.02 13.95
CA PHE A 205 -7.03 3.07 13.34
C PHE A 205 -7.76 1.83 12.81
N GLY A 206 -7.57 1.50 11.53
CA GLY A 206 -8.18 0.31 10.93
C GLY A 206 -9.69 0.38 10.73
N THR A 207 -10.24 1.59 10.65
CA THR A 207 -11.68 1.85 10.50
C THR A 207 -12.07 2.52 9.18
N GLU A 208 -11.11 2.75 8.30
CA GLU A 208 -11.29 3.14 6.90
C GLU A 208 -12.12 4.44 6.76
N GLY A 209 -11.86 5.43 7.61
CA GLY A 209 -12.52 6.74 7.56
C GLY A 209 -14.01 6.73 7.93
N GLN A 210 -14.54 5.63 8.48
CA GLN A 210 -15.98 5.53 8.79
C GLN A 210 -16.41 6.31 10.03
N PHE A 211 -15.52 6.76 10.91
CA PHE A 211 -15.92 7.49 12.12
C PHE A 211 -15.65 8.99 12.07
N GLY A 212 -14.87 9.44 11.10
CA GLY A 212 -14.40 10.80 10.99
C GLY A 212 -13.28 10.87 9.97
N LEU A 213 -13.01 12.07 9.48
CA LEU A 213 -11.95 12.35 8.53
C LEU A 213 -10.73 12.82 9.31
N VAL A 214 -9.66 12.00 9.31
CA VAL A 214 -8.37 12.41 9.88
C VAL A 214 -7.84 13.58 9.05
N LEU A 215 -7.57 14.70 9.70
CA LEU A 215 -7.02 15.91 9.08
C LEU A 215 -5.51 15.96 9.23
N THR A 216 -5.04 15.71 10.46
CA THR A 216 -3.63 15.83 10.84
C THR A 216 -3.28 14.75 11.85
N ALA A 217 -2.05 14.24 11.77
CA ALA A 217 -1.43 13.41 12.78
C ALA A 217 -0.18 14.10 13.32
N THR A 218 0.06 13.97 14.62
CA THR A 218 1.32 14.37 15.25
C THR A 218 2.15 13.10 15.47
N LEU A 219 3.21 12.91 14.68
CA LEU A 219 4.05 11.71 14.68
C LEU A 219 5.24 11.88 15.62
N LYS A 220 5.57 10.84 16.37
CA LYS A 220 6.83 10.74 17.12
C LYS A 220 7.96 10.45 16.14
N LEU A 221 8.98 11.29 16.14
CA LEU A 221 10.23 11.02 15.43
C LEU A 221 11.24 10.34 16.34
N ARG A 222 12.34 9.87 15.77
CA ARG A 222 13.55 9.43 16.48
C ARG A 222 14.76 10.13 15.89
N LYS A 223 15.92 10.04 16.55
CA LYS A 223 17.18 10.45 15.95
C LYS A 223 17.49 9.64 14.70
N LYS A 224 18.11 10.29 13.71
CA LYS A 224 18.58 9.61 12.50
C LYS A 224 19.71 8.65 12.89
N PRO A 225 19.65 7.36 12.53
CA PRO A 225 20.75 6.44 12.79
C PRO A 225 21.97 6.84 11.96
N LYS A 226 23.18 6.63 12.51
CA LYS A 226 24.45 6.88 11.80
C LYS A 226 24.59 5.94 10.61
N ARG A 227 24.31 4.65 10.82
CA ARG A 227 24.46 3.59 9.84
C ARG A 227 23.30 2.60 9.89
N SER A 228 22.97 2.10 8.71
CA SER A 228 22.03 0.99 8.45
C SER A 228 22.88 -0.27 8.25
N LEU A 229 22.57 -1.34 9.00
CA LEU A 229 23.38 -2.55 9.07
C LEU A 229 22.52 -3.80 8.81
N PRO A 230 22.06 -4.02 7.57
CA PRO A 230 21.27 -5.19 7.22
C PRO A 230 22.12 -6.45 7.24
N ARG A 231 21.52 -7.55 7.70
CA ARG A 231 22.10 -8.90 7.70
C ARG A 231 21.09 -9.91 7.16
N LEU A 232 21.54 -10.77 6.26
CA LEU A 232 20.71 -11.80 5.64
C LEU A 232 21.24 -13.20 5.99
N ALA A 233 20.37 -14.06 6.50
CA ALA A 233 20.68 -15.45 6.84
C ALA A 233 19.77 -16.41 6.07
N TYR A 234 20.36 -17.45 5.47
CA TYR A 234 19.68 -18.54 4.78
C TYR A 234 19.49 -19.77 5.67
N PHE A 235 18.39 -20.48 5.47
CA PHE A 235 17.99 -21.67 6.21
C PHE A 235 17.45 -22.75 5.27
N GLU A 236 17.64 -24.02 5.64
CA GLU A 236 17.17 -25.16 4.84
C GLU A 236 15.65 -25.40 4.93
N SER A 237 14.97 -24.78 5.89
CA SER A 237 13.53 -24.98 6.11
C SER A 237 12.88 -23.77 6.76
N CYS A 238 11.56 -23.64 6.54
CA CYS A 238 10.73 -22.62 7.14
C CYS A 238 10.76 -22.73 8.67
N GLU A 239 10.77 -23.96 9.21
CA GLU A 239 10.96 -24.24 10.63
C GLU A 239 12.25 -23.61 11.16
N ALA A 240 13.39 -23.91 10.54
CA ALA A 240 14.68 -23.39 11.00
C ALA A 240 14.73 -21.85 10.97
N ALA A 241 14.18 -21.23 9.92
CA ALA A 241 14.09 -19.78 9.82
C ALA A 241 13.24 -19.18 10.96
N PHE A 242 12.06 -19.73 11.23
CA PHE A 242 11.19 -19.22 12.29
C PHE A 242 11.68 -19.60 13.69
N ASP A 243 12.42 -20.70 13.87
CA ASP A 243 13.10 -21.05 15.12
C ASP A 243 14.15 -19.99 15.44
N PHE A 244 14.97 -19.63 14.45
CA PHE A 244 15.92 -18.51 14.55
C PHE A 244 15.23 -17.20 14.91
N VAL A 245 14.12 -16.85 14.24
CA VAL A 245 13.36 -15.63 14.56
C VAL A 245 12.85 -15.67 16.00
N ARG A 246 12.25 -16.78 16.47
CA ARG A 246 11.75 -16.88 17.84
C ARG A 246 12.86 -16.73 18.88
N ASP A 247 14.01 -17.33 18.62
CA ASP A 247 15.19 -17.17 19.47
C ASP A 247 15.69 -15.72 19.49
N LEU A 248 15.76 -15.08 18.31
CA LEU A 248 16.21 -13.69 18.20
C LEU A 248 15.25 -12.74 18.92
N VAL A 249 13.94 -12.93 18.78
CA VAL A 249 12.90 -12.14 19.46
C VAL A 249 12.98 -12.29 20.98
N LYS A 250 13.30 -13.49 21.49
CA LYS A 250 13.43 -13.78 22.93
C LYS A 250 14.79 -13.38 23.52
N SER A 251 15.80 -13.20 22.67
CA SER A 251 17.15 -12.87 23.12
C SER A 251 17.27 -11.40 23.50
N ASP A 252 18.16 -11.09 24.45
CA ASP A 252 18.58 -9.73 24.77
C ASP A 252 19.67 -9.22 23.80
N PHE A 253 19.60 -9.61 22.51
CA PHE A 253 20.61 -9.25 21.52
C PHE A 253 20.77 -7.73 21.45
N LYS A 254 22.04 -7.27 21.51
CA LYS A 254 22.43 -5.86 21.43
C LYS A 254 23.35 -5.67 20.22
N PRO A 255 23.07 -4.70 19.34
CA PRO A 255 21.91 -3.79 19.35
C PRO A 255 20.59 -4.52 19.06
N LYS A 256 19.46 -3.99 19.55
CA LYS A 256 18.15 -4.60 19.29
C LYS A 256 17.82 -4.43 17.80
N PRO A 257 17.31 -5.46 17.09
CA PRO A 257 16.89 -5.31 15.72
C PRO A 257 15.87 -4.17 15.54
N TYR A 258 16.03 -3.37 14.49
CA TYR A 258 15.04 -2.39 14.06
C TYR A 258 13.89 -3.06 13.31
N HIS A 259 14.24 -4.01 12.42
CA HIS A 259 13.27 -4.75 11.63
C HIS A 259 13.72 -6.19 11.38
N ILE A 260 12.77 -7.13 11.32
CA ILE A 260 13.02 -8.52 10.97
C ILE A 260 11.99 -8.91 9.91
N LYS A 261 12.47 -9.40 8.77
CA LYS A 261 11.65 -9.84 7.63
C LYS A 261 12.03 -11.26 7.25
N TYR A 262 11.04 -12.14 7.18
CA TYR A 262 11.17 -13.47 6.59
C TYR A 262 10.81 -13.43 5.10
N LEU A 263 11.58 -14.14 4.28
CA LEU A 263 11.42 -14.29 2.84
C LEU A 263 11.53 -15.78 2.50
N ASP A 264 10.57 -16.31 1.76
CA ASP A 264 10.66 -17.70 1.32
C ASP A 264 11.50 -17.88 0.06
N ALA A 265 11.82 -19.13 -0.27
CA ALA A 265 12.66 -19.46 -1.42
C ALA A 265 12.11 -18.88 -2.74
N GLY A 266 10.79 -18.90 -2.93
CA GLY A 266 10.15 -18.34 -4.13
C GLY A 266 10.30 -16.82 -4.24
N HIS A 267 10.45 -16.10 -3.11
CA HIS A 267 10.77 -14.68 -3.13
C HIS A 267 12.20 -14.43 -3.63
N LEU A 268 13.17 -15.25 -3.22
CA LEU A 268 14.57 -15.08 -3.65
C LEU A 268 14.80 -15.54 -5.09
N GLU A 269 14.09 -16.57 -5.54
CA GLU A 269 14.06 -16.95 -6.95
C GLU A 269 13.59 -15.80 -7.84
N GLU A 270 12.56 -15.08 -7.39
CA GLU A 270 12.06 -13.90 -8.07
C GLU A 270 13.06 -12.74 -8.07
N ALA A 271 13.76 -12.52 -6.96
CA ALA A 271 14.80 -11.50 -6.88
C ALA A 271 15.92 -11.77 -7.91
N ASN A 272 16.36 -13.03 -8.03
CA ASN A 272 17.29 -13.45 -9.09
C ASN A 272 16.71 -13.22 -10.49
N ALA A 273 15.43 -13.55 -10.71
CA ALA A 273 14.77 -13.36 -12.00
C ALA A 273 14.67 -11.88 -12.41
N VAL A 274 14.45 -10.98 -11.46
CA VAL A 274 14.47 -9.52 -11.67
C VAL A 274 15.88 -9.03 -11.98
N LEU A 275 16.90 -9.55 -11.29
CA LEU A 275 18.30 -9.20 -11.53
C LEU A 275 18.86 -9.78 -12.83
N GLY A 276 18.26 -10.86 -13.34
CA GLY A 276 18.79 -11.61 -14.48
C GLY A 276 19.99 -12.51 -14.14
N GLU A 277 20.30 -12.67 -12.85
CA GLU A 277 21.45 -13.40 -12.34
C GLU A 277 21.11 -14.19 -11.05
N ASP A 278 21.74 -15.35 -10.86
CA ASP A 278 21.54 -16.22 -9.70
C ASP A 278 22.42 -15.81 -8.50
N LEU A 279 22.22 -14.60 -7.98
CA LEU A 279 23.00 -14.05 -6.86
C LEU A 279 22.53 -14.55 -5.49
N PHE A 280 21.22 -14.65 -5.28
CA PHE A 280 20.63 -15.14 -4.04
C PHE A 280 20.54 -16.66 -4.04
N ALA A 281 20.83 -17.29 -2.89
CA ALA A 281 20.53 -18.70 -2.71
C ALA A 281 19.01 -18.89 -2.59
N VAL A 282 18.42 -19.74 -3.44
CA VAL A 282 16.98 -20.06 -3.43
C VAL A 282 16.65 -20.94 -2.21
N LYS A 283 16.53 -20.30 -1.05
CA LYS A 283 16.32 -20.90 0.28
C LYS A 283 15.39 -20.04 1.12
N GLU A 284 14.99 -20.57 2.27
CA GLU A 284 14.28 -19.79 3.29
C GLU A 284 15.25 -18.78 3.89
N ALA A 285 14.83 -17.53 4.09
CA ALA A 285 15.73 -16.47 4.52
C ALA A 285 15.12 -15.52 5.55
N VAL A 286 15.98 -14.95 6.39
CA VAL A 286 15.63 -13.91 7.36
C VAL A 286 16.56 -12.74 7.15
N LEU A 287 15.98 -11.59 6.78
CA LEU A 287 16.63 -10.29 6.74
C LEU A 287 16.41 -9.60 8.09
N VAL A 288 17.49 -9.19 8.74
CA VAL A 288 17.47 -8.46 10.01
C VAL A 288 18.16 -7.13 9.79
N GLU A 289 17.48 -6.04 10.11
CA GLU A 289 18.06 -4.72 10.12
C GLU A 289 18.49 -4.33 11.53
N PHE A 290 19.76 -3.97 11.66
CA PHE A 290 20.31 -3.27 12.82
C PHE A 290 20.65 -1.84 12.46
N GLU A 291 20.76 -0.99 13.48
CA GLU A 291 21.08 0.42 13.31
C GLU A 291 22.13 0.81 14.33
N GLU A 292 23.12 1.56 13.87
CA GLU A 292 24.08 2.22 14.74
C GLU A 292 23.53 3.59 15.15
N GLU A 293 23.42 3.82 16.45
CA GLU A 293 22.95 5.10 17.00
C GLU A 293 24.13 6.03 17.30
N GLU A 294 23.91 7.35 17.31
CA GLU A 294 24.95 8.27 17.80
C GLU A 294 25.21 8.05 19.30
N GLU A 295 26.48 7.82 19.67
CA GLU A 295 26.95 7.90 21.06
C GLU A 295 26.67 9.28 21.65
N ARG A 296 26.30 9.32 22.94
CA ARG A 296 26.01 10.58 23.65
C ARG A 296 27.25 11.45 23.74
N GLU A 297 27.10 12.76 23.90
CA GLU A 297 28.24 13.67 24.16
C GLU A 297 29.08 13.22 25.37
N GLU A 298 28.47 12.66 26.41
CA GLU A 298 29.17 12.09 27.58
C GLU A 298 29.97 10.81 27.25
N GLU A 299 29.49 9.99 26.31
CA GLU A 299 30.22 8.80 25.81
C GLU A 299 31.28 9.21 24.78
N ARG A 300 31.06 10.30 24.02
CA ARG A 300 32.06 10.91 23.14
C ARG A 300 33.24 11.49 23.91
N GLU A 301 33.04 12.12 25.06
CA GLU A 301 34.18 12.61 25.86
C GLU A 301 35.05 11.47 26.43
N GLU A 302 34.46 10.30 26.69
CA GLU A 302 35.21 9.07 27.04
C GLU A 302 35.81 8.35 25.82
N GLU A 303 35.19 8.44 24.64
CA GLU A 303 35.64 7.80 23.39
C GLU A 303 36.48 8.70 22.47
N GLU A 304 36.57 10.01 22.69
CA GLU A 304 37.42 10.96 21.93
C GLU A 304 38.92 10.68 22.13
N GLY A 305 39.27 9.82 23.08
CA GLY A 305 40.61 9.26 23.25
C GLY A 305 40.88 7.95 22.49
N LYS A 306 39.89 7.39 21.75
CA LYS A 306 39.99 6.09 21.07
C LYS A 306 40.18 6.26 19.57
N GLU A 307 41.21 5.60 19.03
CA GLU A 307 41.58 5.66 17.61
C GLU A 307 40.50 5.00 16.71
N GLU A 308 40.46 5.36 15.41
CA GLU A 308 39.56 4.77 14.39
C GLU A 308 39.55 3.23 14.38
N GLY A 309 40.62 2.59 14.87
CA GLY A 309 40.72 1.14 15.04
C GLY A 309 39.68 0.56 16.00
N GLU A 310 39.42 1.19 17.15
CA GLU A 310 38.49 0.64 18.16
C GLU A 310 37.02 0.67 17.70
N LYS A 311 36.64 1.64 16.86
CA LYS A 311 35.30 1.69 16.24
C LYS A 311 35.08 0.55 15.26
N LYS A 312 36.10 0.27 14.44
CA LYS A 312 36.09 -0.85 13.50
C LYS A 312 36.05 -2.20 14.24
N GLU A 313 36.75 -2.33 15.36
CA GLU A 313 36.71 -3.52 16.22
C GLU A 313 35.31 -3.77 16.81
N LYS A 314 34.60 -2.72 17.27
CA LYS A 314 33.23 -2.82 17.81
C LYS A 314 32.22 -3.28 16.74
N GLU A 315 32.31 -2.75 15.52
CA GLU A 315 31.50 -3.19 14.36
C GLU A 315 31.79 -4.65 13.98
N GLU A 316 33.07 -5.03 13.93
CA GLU A 316 33.50 -6.41 13.67
C GLU A 316 33.01 -7.35 14.78
N GLU A 317 33.00 -6.91 16.04
CA GLU A 317 32.51 -7.69 17.18
C GLU A 317 30.98 -7.92 17.11
N GLU A 318 30.19 -6.89 16.80
CA GLU A 318 28.73 -7.02 16.63
C GLU A 318 28.36 -7.91 15.44
N ALA A 319 29.05 -7.73 14.31
CA ALA A 319 28.90 -8.60 13.15
C ALA A 319 29.24 -10.05 13.52
N THR A 320 30.32 -10.27 14.25
CA THR A 320 30.74 -11.60 14.73
C THR A 320 29.69 -12.22 15.65
N LYS A 321 29.13 -11.46 16.60
CA LYS A 321 28.03 -11.94 17.47
C LYS A 321 26.81 -12.39 16.69
N PHE A 322 26.41 -11.65 15.65
CA PHE A 322 25.29 -12.05 14.80
C PHE A 322 25.62 -13.31 13.97
N VAL A 323 26.83 -13.39 13.40
CA VAL A 323 27.30 -14.57 12.66
C VAL A 323 27.26 -15.81 13.54
N GLU A 324 27.79 -15.74 14.75
CA GLU A 324 27.78 -16.82 15.72
C GLU A 324 26.35 -17.21 16.09
N PHE A 325 25.50 -16.22 16.41
CA PHE A 325 24.11 -16.42 16.77
C PHE A 325 23.34 -17.15 15.67
N ALA A 326 23.51 -16.74 14.41
CA ALA A 326 22.90 -17.36 13.24
C ALA A 326 23.45 -18.77 12.97
N THR A 327 24.77 -18.94 13.01
CA THR A 327 25.43 -20.22 12.72
C THR A 327 25.06 -21.29 13.74
N GLN A 328 25.02 -20.95 15.04
CA GLN A 328 24.55 -21.84 16.11
C GLN A 328 23.10 -22.30 15.90
N ARG A 329 22.31 -21.53 15.15
CA ARG A 329 20.90 -21.79 14.83
C ARG A 329 20.71 -22.26 13.39
N ARG A 330 21.75 -22.83 12.77
CA ARG A 330 21.74 -23.42 11.43
C ARG A 330 21.49 -22.41 10.30
N GLY A 331 21.69 -21.12 10.57
CA GLY A 331 21.69 -20.07 9.56
C GLY A 331 23.05 -19.99 8.86
N ARG A 332 23.04 -19.76 7.55
CA ARG A 332 24.23 -19.39 6.77
C ARG A 332 24.09 -17.94 6.32
N LEU A 333 25.04 -17.09 6.69
CA LEU A 333 24.99 -15.70 6.24
C LEU A 333 25.23 -15.56 4.74
N ALA A 334 24.51 -14.61 4.15
CA ALA A 334 24.78 -14.11 2.82
C ALA A 334 25.90 -13.07 2.83
N GLU A 335 26.40 -12.74 1.65
CA GLU A 335 27.30 -11.60 1.47
C GLU A 335 26.56 -10.29 1.81
N GLU A 336 27.28 -9.32 2.38
CA GLU A 336 26.70 -8.09 2.91
C GLU A 336 25.98 -7.26 1.83
N HIS A 337 26.52 -7.22 0.60
CA HIS A 337 25.91 -6.49 -0.50
C HIS A 337 24.51 -7.04 -0.87
N LEU A 338 24.26 -8.34 -0.68
CA LEU A 338 22.94 -8.95 -0.90
C LEU A 338 21.92 -8.52 0.15
N ALA A 339 22.36 -8.41 1.41
CA ALA A 339 21.53 -7.89 2.50
C ALA A 339 21.19 -6.41 2.26
N ASN A 340 22.17 -5.60 1.85
CA ASN A 340 21.98 -4.20 1.47
C ASN A 340 21.01 -4.04 0.30
N TYR A 341 21.13 -4.87 -0.74
CA TYR A 341 20.20 -4.86 -1.87
C TYR A 341 18.75 -5.13 -1.41
N LEU A 342 18.50 -6.21 -0.65
CA LEU A 342 17.14 -6.50 -0.18
C LEU A 342 16.61 -5.43 0.77
N TRP A 343 17.49 -4.80 1.56
CA TRP A 343 17.11 -3.68 2.40
C TRP A 343 16.73 -2.46 1.56
N HIS A 344 17.47 -2.14 0.50
CA HIS A 344 17.08 -1.11 -0.47
C HIS A 344 15.72 -1.42 -1.13
N GLU A 345 15.55 -2.66 -1.61
CA GLU A 345 14.32 -3.13 -2.27
C GLU A 345 13.12 -3.27 -1.32
N ARG A 346 13.27 -3.04 0.00
CA ARG A 346 12.16 -3.15 0.98
C ARG A 346 10.96 -2.23 0.67
N LEU A 347 11.21 -1.15 -0.07
CA LEU A 347 10.19 -0.19 -0.52
C LEU A 347 9.59 -0.55 -1.89
N PHE A 348 9.99 -1.70 -2.45
CA PHE A 348 9.52 -2.27 -3.71
C PHE A 348 8.86 -3.65 -3.53
N PRO A 349 7.91 -3.82 -2.58
CA PRO A 349 7.36 -5.14 -2.24
C PRO A 349 6.61 -5.84 -3.38
N MET A 350 6.25 -5.11 -4.43
CA MET A 350 5.54 -5.63 -5.60
C MET A 350 6.45 -5.89 -6.80
N LYS A 351 7.75 -5.61 -6.70
CA LYS A 351 8.71 -5.79 -7.81
C LYS A 351 8.87 -7.29 -8.09
N ARG A 352 8.50 -7.68 -9.30
CA ARG A 352 8.49 -9.05 -9.78
C ARG A 352 8.93 -9.03 -11.24
N SER A 353 9.49 -10.13 -11.70
CA SER A 353 9.69 -10.39 -13.11
C SER A 353 8.31 -10.48 -13.75
N SER A 354 7.99 -9.49 -14.59
CA SER A 354 6.65 -9.33 -15.18
C SER A 354 6.20 -10.51 -16.05
N GLY A 355 7.12 -11.42 -16.42
CA GLY A 355 6.83 -12.75 -16.99
C GLY A 355 5.62 -12.83 -17.92
N SER A 356 4.82 -13.89 -17.78
CA SER A 356 3.56 -14.08 -18.51
C SER A 356 2.29 -13.78 -17.67
N LYS A 357 2.43 -13.63 -16.35
CA LYS A 357 1.33 -13.45 -15.39
C LYS A 357 1.52 -12.14 -14.61
N PRO A 358 0.94 -11.04 -15.07
CA PRO A 358 1.27 -9.70 -14.56
C PRO A 358 0.55 -9.27 -13.27
N THR A 359 -0.48 -9.99 -12.83
CA THR A 359 -1.41 -9.51 -11.81
C THR A 359 -1.16 -10.18 -10.46
N PRO A 360 -0.63 -9.48 -9.45
CA PRO A 360 -0.47 -10.03 -8.11
C PRO A 360 -1.81 -10.08 -7.37
N LEU A 361 -2.05 -11.18 -6.66
CA LEU A 361 -3.13 -11.31 -5.69
C LEU A 361 -2.53 -11.66 -4.32
N ALA A 362 -2.92 -10.90 -3.30
CA ALA A 362 -2.35 -11.01 -1.97
C ALA A 362 -3.39 -11.37 -0.89
N CYS A 363 -2.96 -12.16 0.08
CA CYS A 363 -3.66 -12.41 1.34
C CYS A 363 -2.78 -11.93 2.49
N GLU A 364 -3.32 -11.02 3.32
CA GLU A 364 -2.59 -10.38 4.42
C GLU A 364 -3.23 -10.74 5.76
N LEU A 365 -2.43 -11.30 6.67
CA LEU A 365 -2.88 -11.79 7.97
C LEU A 365 -1.88 -11.42 9.06
N VAL A 366 -2.38 -11.09 10.25
CA VAL A 366 -1.57 -11.06 11.48
C VAL A 366 -1.81 -12.37 12.23
N LEU A 367 -0.76 -13.11 12.56
CA LEU A 367 -0.80 -14.38 13.29
C LEU A 367 0.14 -14.36 14.51
N PRO A 368 -0.17 -15.13 15.57
CA PRO A 368 0.82 -15.48 16.58
C PRO A 368 2.03 -16.17 15.93
N LEU A 369 3.23 -15.80 16.36
CA LEU A 369 4.47 -16.26 15.71
C LEU A 369 4.63 -17.78 15.74
N GLU A 370 4.19 -18.43 16.83
CA GLU A 370 4.23 -19.89 17.00
C GLU A 370 3.37 -20.65 15.97
N ASN A 371 2.36 -19.98 15.40
CA ASN A 371 1.42 -20.58 14.45
C ASN A 371 1.75 -20.25 12.99
N ALA A 372 2.77 -19.43 12.73
CA ALA A 372 3.15 -19.01 11.38
C ALA A 372 3.60 -20.20 10.51
N VAL A 373 4.49 -21.07 11.01
CA VAL A 373 5.00 -22.20 10.23
C VAL A 373 3.92 -23.24 9.90
N PRO A 374 3.09 -23.73 10.85
CA PRO A 374 1.99 -24.62 10.53
C PRO A 374 1.01 -24.04 9.49
N PHE A 375 0.74 -22.74 9.58
CA PHE A 375 -0.10 -22.03 8.62
C PHE A 375 0.54 -21.98 7.23
N LEU A 376 1.81 -21.56 7.11
CA LEU A 376 2.54 -21.49 5.84
C LEU A 376 2.56 -22.82 5.11
N LYS A 377 2.84 -23.91 5.82
CA LYS A 377 2.79 -25.28 5.27
C LYS A 377 1.39 -25.69 4.82
N ALA A 378 0.36 -25.28 5.54
CA ALA A 378 -1.02 -25.56 5.12
C ALA A 378 -1.41 -24.71 3.90
N ALA A 379 -0.99 -23.45 3.84
CA ALA A 379 -1.23 -22.54 2.73
C ALA A 379 -0.56 -23.02 1.44
N LYS A 380 0.73 -23.37 1.49
CA LYS A 380 1.48 -23.92 0.34
C LYS A 380 0.81 -25.18 -0.22
N ARG A 381 0.41 -26.12 0.64
CA ARG A 381 -0.35 -27.34 0.21
C ARG A 381 -1.69 -27.03 -0.46
N VAL A 382 -2.39 -25.97 -0.04
CA VAL A 382 -3.64 -25.55 -0.69
C VAL A 382 -3.34 -24.94 -2.05
N ALA A 383 -2.33 -24.09 -2.16
CA ALA A 383 -1.93 -23.46 -3.41
C ALA A 383 -1.43 -24.46 -4.46
N GLU A 384 -0.58 -25.42 -4.06
CA GLU A 384 -0.09 -26.51 -4.92
C GLU A 384 -1.24 -27.33 -5.53
N ARG A 385 -2.28 -27.65 -4.74
CA ARG A 385 -3.48 -28.36 -5.23
C ARG A 385 -4.30 -27.55 -6.23
N CYS A 386 -4.15 -26.24 -6.21
CA CYS A 386 -4.77 -25.32 -7.17
C CYS A 386 -3.86 -25.05 -8.38
N GLY A 387 -2.65 -25.62 -8.44
CA GLY A 387 -1.67 -25.35 -9.49
C GLY A 387 -1.09 -23.93 -9.42
N MET A 388 -0.90 -23.42 -8.20
CA MET A 388 -0.50 -22.04 -7.96
C MET A 388 0.76 -21.98 -7.12
N ASP A 389 1.73 -21.19 -7.59
CA ASP A 389 2.92 -20.86 -6.83
C ASP A 389 2.60 -19.74 -5.85
N LEU A 390 2.76 -20.04 -4.56
CA LEU A 390 2.48 -19.13 -3.47
C LEU A 390 3.79 -18.70 -2.84
N GLN A 391 4.11 -17.42 -2.99
CA GLN A 391 5.22 -16.77 -2.31
C GLN A 391 4.75 -16.26 -0.95
N ALA A 392 5.64 -16.32 0.03
CA ALA A 392 5.37 -15.85 1.37
C ALA A 392 6.48 -14.91 1.85
N GLU A 393 6.08 -13.76 2.36
CA GLU A 393 6.94 -12.92 3.17
C GLU A 393 6.27 -12.59 4.50
N SER A 394 7.07 -12.25 5.50
CA SER A 394 6.53 -11.81 6.79
C SER A 394 7.35 -10.71 7.42
N HIS A 395 6.66 -9.69 7.95
CA HIS A 395 7.22 -8.72 8.86
C HIS A 395 6.96 -9.19 10.29
N ILE A 396 8.03 -9.41 11.06
CA ILE A 396 7.90 -9.82 12.46
C ILE A 396 7.53 -8.59 13.29
N LEU A 397 6.53 -8.77 14.13
CA LEU A 397 6.00 -7.75 15.03
C LEU A 397 6.57 -8.02 16.43
N GLY A 398 6.97 -6.96 17.13
CA GLY A 398 7.57 -7.08 18.47
C GLY A 398 6.63 -7.73 19.48
N GLN A 399 7.16 -8.14 20.63
CA GLN A 399 6.34 -8.71 21.69
C GLN A 399 5.37 -7.68 22.27
N LYS A 400 4.09 -8.05 22.39
CA LYS A 400 3.13 -7.40 23.28
C LYS A 400 2.84 -8.32 24.45
N GLY A 401 3.26 -7.91 25.65
CA GLY A 401 3.08 -8.71 26.86
C GLY A 401 3.98 -9.95 26.89
N THR A 402 3.47 -11.08 27.37
CA THR A 402 4.24 -12.29 27.69
C THR A 402 4.32 -13.34 26.56
N GLY A 403 3.86 -13.02 25.35
CA GLY A 403 3.81 -13.96 24.20
C GLY A 403 5.10 -14.02 23.37
N GLU A 404 5.19 -14.92 22.40
CA GLU A 404 6.35 -15.07 21.50
C GLU A 404 6.43 -14.01 20.38
N GLY A 405 5.47 -13.07 20.33
CA GLY A 405 5.34 -12.06 19.29
C GLY A 405 4.28 -12.41 18.25
N GLU A 406 4.10 -11.53 17.26
CA GLU A 406 3.18 -11.73 16.15
C GLU A 406 3.92 -11.58 14.82
N ALA A 407 3.32 -12.06 13.74
CA ALA A 407 3.85 -11.98 12.39
C ALA A 407 2.77 -11.40 11.46
N LEU A 408 3.08 -10.31 10.77
CA LEU A 408 2.30 -9.87 9.61
C LEU A 408 2.78 -10.68 8.41
N LEU A 409 1.94 -11.59 7.93
CA LEU A 409 2.19 -12.47 6.79
C LEU A 409 1.50 -11.92 5.55
N ILE A 410 2.24 -11.88 4.45
CA ILE A 410 1.77 -11.49 3.12
C ILE A 410 2.02 -12.67 2.19
N LEU A 411 0.94 -13.30 1.75
CA LEU A 411 0.98 -14.41 0.81
C LEU A 411 0.54 -13.92 -0.56
N THR A 412 1.42 -14.04 -1.55
CA THR A 412 1.20 -13.51 -2.90
C THR A 412 1.31 -14.61 -3.93
N HIS A 413 0.45 -14.56 -4.94
CA HIS A 413 0.58 -15.39 -6.14
C HIS A 413 0.26 -14.55 -7.37
N GLN A 414 0.87 -14.90 -8.50
CA GLN A 414 0.65 -14.23 -9.78
C GLN A 414 -0.52 -14.85 -10.55
N CYS A 415 -1.25 -14.01 -11.27
CA CYS A 415 -2.30 -14.40 -12.20
C CYS A 415 -2.35 -13.46 -13.40
N ASP A 416 -3.26 -13.70 -14.34
CA ASP A 416 -3.48 -12.81 -15.47
C ASP A 416 -4.94 -12.35 -15.49
N ALA A 417 -5.19 -11.07 -15.20
CA ALA A 417 -6.52 -10.49 -15.23
C ALA A 417 -7.18 -10.53 -16.63
N ARG A 418 -6.39 -10.69 -17.71
CA ARG A 418 -6.89 -10.89 -19.08
C ARG A 418 -7.63 -12.22 -19.22
N GLU A 419 -7.30 -13.23 -18.41
CA GLU A 419 -7.96 -14.54 -18.39
C GLU A 419 -9.05 -14.60 -17.31
N SER A 420 -10.21 -14.01 -17.58
CA SER A 420 -11.23 -13.79 -16.54
C SER A 420 -11.68 -15.05 -15.77
N LYS A 421 -11.70 -16.24 -16.39
CA LYS A 421 -12.10 -17.49 -15.70
C LYS A 421 -11.05 -17.93 -14.69
N THR A 422 -9.80 -18.01 -15.13
CA THR A 422 -8.64 -18.36 -14.29
C THR A 422 -8.48 -17.32 -13.18
N TYR A 423 -8.55 -16.02 -13.53
CA TYR A 423 -8.48 -14.93 -12.57
C TYR A 423 -9.52 -15.06 -11.44
N LEU A 424 -10.79 -15.35 -11.76
CA LEU A 424 -11.84 -15.52 -10.74
C LEU A 424 -11.57 -16.71 -9.81
N LEU A 425 -10.99 -17.80 -10.33
CA LEU A 425 -10.59 -18.95 -9.52
C LEU A 425 -9.47 -18.57 -8.55
N HIS A 426 -8.43 -17.90 -9.04
CA HIS A 426 -7.29 -17.43 -8.24
C HIS A 426 -7.75 -16.42 -7.17
N LEU A 427 -8.62 -15.48 -7.53
CA LEU A 427 -9.20 -14.52 -6.59
C LEU A 427 -9.97 -15.21 -5.45
N SER A 428 -10.63 -16.35 -5.71
CA SER A 428 -11.34 -17.12 -4.68
C SER A 428 -10.43 -17.79 -3.66
N LEU A 429 -9.13 -17.98 -3.98
CA LEU A 429 -8.15 -18.54 -3.06
C LEU A 429 -7.83 -17.56 -1.91
N VAL A 430 -7.83 -16.25 -2.17
CA VAL A 430 -7.53 -15.22 -1.16
C VAL A 430 -8.42 -15.36 0.10
N PRO A 431 -9.76 -15.41 0.01
CA PRO A 431 -10.60 -15.64 1.17
C PRO A 431 -10.47 -17.07 1.74
N ALA A 432 -10.10 -18.07 0.94
CA ALA A 432 -9.85 -19.42 1.44
C ALA A 432 -8.60 -19.48 2.34
N LEU A 433 -7.51 -18.82 1.92
CA LEU A 433 -6.28 -18.63 2.71
C LEU A 433 -6.56 -17.81 3.97
N THR A 434 -7.36 -16.75 3.85
CA THR A 434 -7.78 -15.94 5.01
C THR A 434 -8.52 -16.81 6.03
N ARG A 435 -9.49 -17.61 5.58
CA ARG A 435 -10.23 -18.54 6.44
C ARG A 435 -9.32 -19.61 7.06
N LEU A 436 -8.32 -20.08 6.33
CA LEU A 436 -7.33 -21.02 6.85
C LEU A 436 -6.52 -20.38 7.98
N GLY A 437 -6.02 -19.15 7.79
CA GLY A 437 -5.28 -18.39 8.80
C GLY A 437 -6.06 -18.19 10.10
N LEU A 438 -7.38 -17.97 10.03
CA LEU A 438 -8.23 -17.88 11.22
C LEU A 438 -8.20 -19.16 12.08
N LYS A 439 -7.98 -20.34 11.48
CA LYS A 439 -7.86 -21.61 12.24
C LYS A 439 -6.55 -21.70 13.04
N PHE A 440 -5.56 -20.89 12.66
CA PHE A 440 -4.24 -20.78 13.30
C PHE A 440 -4.16 -19.55 14.22
N GLY A 441 -5.30 -19.01 14.65
CA GLY A 441 -5.35 -17.84 15.53
C GLY A 441 -5.13 -16.50 14.83
N GLY A 442 -5.05 -16.49 13.50
CA GLY A 442 -4.84 -15.27 12.73
C GLY A 442 -6.07 -14.37 12.60
N VAL A 443 -5.83 -13.14 12.17
CA VAL A 443 -6.86 -12.17 11.78
C VAL A 443 -6.45 -11.44 10.48
N PRO A 444 -7.41 -11.04 9.63
CA PRO A 444 -7.09 -10.24 8.44
C PRO A 444 -6.52 -8.88 8.84
N TYR A 445 -5.41 -8.50 8.21
CA TYR A 445 -4.74 -7.23 8.49
C TYR A 445 -5.62 -6.03 8.09
N GLY A 446 -6.04 -5.95 6.83
CA GLY A 446 -7.06 -5.01 6.36
C GLY A 446 -8.45 -5.65 6.21
N VAL A 447 -9.52 -4.85 6.25
CA VAL A 447 -10.90 -5.37 6.08
C VAL A 447 -11.48 -5.02 4.71
N GLY A 448 -11.59 -3.75 4.39
CA GLY A 448 -12.21 -3.27 3.17
C GLY A 448 -13.62 -3.83 2.97
N ILE A 449 -14.00 -3.97 1.70
CA ILE A 449 -15.20 -4.71 1.29
C ILE A 449 -14.88 -6.20 1.28
N TRP A 450 -13.71 -6.59 0.76
CA TRP A 450 -13.42 -7.99 0.40
C TRP A 450 -13.22 -8.91 1.61
N ASN A 451 -12.70 -8.41 2.74
CA ASN A 451 -12.60 -9.18 3.98
C ASN A 451 -13.75 -8.92 4.97
N THR A 452 -14.83 -8.24 4.56
CA THR A 452 -16.03 -8.06 5.40
C THR A 452 -16.54 -9.36 6.02
N PRO A 453 -16.58 -10.52 5.33
CA PRO A 453 -17.01 -11.77 5.94
C PRO A 453 -16.23 -12.17 7.20
N PHE A 454 -14.99 -11.68 7.34
CA PHE A 454 -14.07 -11.97 8.45
C PHE A 454 -14.03 -10.87 9.52
N VAL A 455 -14.80 -9.78 9.38
CA VAL A 455 -14.80 -8.63 10.31
C VAL A 455 -15.03 -9.03 11.77
N LYS A 456 -15.87 -10.05 11.99
CA LYS A 456 -16.17 -10.57 13.33
C LYS A 456 -14.99 -11.32 13.95
N ALA A 457 -14.16 -11.97 13.13
CA ALA A 457 -12.93 -12.60 13.58
C ALA A 457 -11.89 -11.54 13.97
N LYS A 458 -11.76 -10.46 13.17
CA LYS A 458 -10.85 -9.35 13.46
C LYS A 458 -11.17 -8.61 14.76
N PHE A 459 -12.40 -8.14 14.92
CA PHE A 459 -12.74 -7.26 16.05
C PHE A 459 -13.38 -7.99 17.25
N GLY A 460 -13.93 -9.19 17.04
CA GLY A 460 -14.79 -9.84 18.03
C GLY A 460 -16.19 -9.21 18.11
N ARG A 461 -17.13 -9.92 18.76
CA ARG A 461 -18.55 -9.51 18.82
C ARG A 461 -18.77 -8.21 19.61
N THR A 462 -18.11 -8.09 20.76
CA THR A 462 -18.31 -6.97 21.69
C THR A 462 -17.79 -5.68 21.09
N THR A 463 -16.54 -5.67 20.65
CA THR A 463 -15.92 -4.52 19.96
C THR A 463 -16.74 -4.11 18.75
N LEU A 464 -17.18 -5.05 17.91
CA LEU A 464 -17.99 -4.71 16.73
C LEU A 464 -19.32 -4.03 17.09
N LYS A 465 -19.97 -4.42 18.20
CA LYS A 465 -21.17 -3.73 18.70
C LYS A 465 -20.84 -2.30 19.13
N THR A 466 -19.74 -2.11 19.87
CA THR A 466 -19.27 -0.79 20.31
C THR A 466 -18.94 0.12 19.12
N LEU A 467 -18.22 -0.40 18.13
CA LEU A 467 -17.87 0.30 16.90
C LEU A 467 -19.12 0.69 16.09
N LYS A 468 -20.12 -0.19 15.98
CA LYS A 468 -21.41 0.13 15.32
C LYS A 468 -22.19 1.20 16.08
N ALA A 469 -22.22 1.13 17.41
CA ALA A 469 -22.88 2.17 18.22
C ALA A 469 -22.17 3.51 18.06
N TYR A 470 -20.83 3.52 18.03
CA TYR A 470 -20.03 4.71 17.79
C TYR A 470 -20.30 5.30 16.40
N LYS A 471 -20.29 4.48 15.33
CA LYS A 471 -20.67 4.91 13.97
C LYS A 471 -22.01 5.64 13.95
N LYS A 472 -23.03 5.06 14.60
CA LYS A 472 -24.38 5.64 14.66
C LYS A 472 -24.38 6.98 15.43
N LYS A 473 -23.52 7.13 16.44
CA LYS A 473 -23.39 8.36 17.22
C LYS A 473 -22.74 9.48 16.40
N VAL A 474 -21.60 9.21 15.77
CA VAL A 474 -20.78 10.25 15.10
C VAL A 474 -21.21 10.52 13.66
N ASP A 475 -21.84 9.55 13.00
CA ASP A 475 -22.38 9.68 11.66
C ASP A 475 -23.81 9.10 11.58
N PRO A 476 -24.79 9.79 12.18
CA PRO A 476 -26.17 9.31 12.24
C PRO A 476 -26.85 9.23 10.86
N ARG A 477 -26.35 10.00 9.88
CA ARG A 477 -26.86 9.99 8.50
C ARG A 477 -26.14 8.98 7.61
N GLY A 478 -25.05 8.37 8.09
CA GLY A 478 -24.31 7.34 7.39
C GLY A 478 -23.60 7.84 6.13
N ILE A 479 -23.13 9.10 6.12
CA ILE A 479 -22.51 9.72 4.94
C ILE A 479 -21.05 9.30 4.77
N LEU A 480 -20.31 8.99 5.85
CA LEU A 480 -18.87 8.75 5.77
C LEU A 480 -18.59 7.29 5.41
N ASN A 481 -17.97 7.11 4.25
CA ASN A 481 -17.55 5.84 3.67
C ASN A 481 -18.59 4.71 3.84
N PRO A 482 -19.82 4.87 3.33
CA PRO A 482 -20.88 3.91 3.57
C PRO A 482 -20.63 2.57 2.89
N ASN A 483 -21.31 1.56 3.44
CA ASN A 483 -21.37 0.19 2.94
C ASN A 483 -20.02 -0.55 2.85
N LYS A 484 -19.16 -0.31 3.83
CA LYS A 484 -17.95 -1.12 4.07
C LYS A 484 -18.25 -2.26 5.04
N PHE A 485 -17.32 -2.57 5.92
CA PHE A 485 -17.36 -3.75 6.76
C PHE A 485 -18.50 -3.81 7.80
N PHE A 486 -19.23 -2.72 8.08
CA PHE A 486 -20.42 -2.81 8.95
C PHE A 486 -21.66 -3.33 8.23
N ALA A 487 -21.80 -3.05 6.93
CA ALA A 487 -22.99 -3.35 6.14
C ALA A 487 -22.72 -3.20 4.64
N VAL A 488 -22.12 -4.20 3.98
CA VAL A 488 -21.97 -4.18 2.51
C VAL A 488 -23.36 -4.21 1.86
N ARG A 489 -23.62 -3.22 0.98
CA ARG A 489 -24.85 -3.11 0.20
C ARG A 489 -24.50 -3.05 -1.28
N THR A 490 -25.07 -3.95 -2.07
CA THR A 490 -24.89 -4.03 -3.52
C THR A 490 -26.10 -3.44 -4.26
N LYS A 491 -25.95 -3.28 -5.58
CA LYS A 491 -27.03 -3.04 -6.55
C LYS A 491 -28.13 -4.10 -6.44
N PHE A 492 -29.28 -3.84 -7.08
CA PHE A 492 -30.43 -4.75 -7.21
C PHE A 492 -31.00 -5.22 -5.85
N TRP A 493 -31.49 -4.28 -5.04
CA TRP A 493 -32.13 -4.58 -3.74
C TRP A 493 -31.26 -5.39 -2.78
N ASN A 494 -29.93 -5.29 -2.93
CA ASN A 494 -28.94 -6.02 -2.15
C ASN A 494 -28.99 -7.56 -2.28
N PHE A 495 -29.58 -8.11 -3.34
CA PHE A 495 -29.62 -9.56 -3.56
C PHE A 495 -28.20 -10.16 -3.68
N PRO A 496 -27.27 -9.60 -4.48
CA PRO A 496 -25.88 -10.06 -4.51
C PRO A 496 -25.13 -9.91 -3.17
N GLY A 497 -25.50 -8.91 -2.36
CA GLY A 497 -24.88 -8.63 -1.07
C GLY A 497 -25.07 -9.74 -0.03
N VAL A 498 -26.03 -10.66 -0.22
CA VAL A 498 -26.23 -11.84 0.63
C VAL A 498 -24.97 -12.73 0.67
N VAL A 499 -24.19 -12.77 -0.42
CA VAL A 499 -22.96 -13.57 -0.51
C VAL A 499 -21.91 -13.10 0.49
N PHE A 500 -21.88 -11.81 0.86
CA PHE A 500 -20.93 -11.28 1.85
C PHE A 500 -21.33 -11.59 3.31
N LYS A 501 -22.50 -12.20 3.56
CA LYS A 501 -22.88 -12.62 4.91
C LYS A 501 -22.04 -13.82 5.34
N PRO A 502 -21.45 -13.84 6.55
CA PRO A 502 -20.60 -14.95 7.00
C PRO A 502 -21.24 -16.34 6.90
N LEU A 503 -22.57 -16.43 7.11
CA LEU A 503 -23.34 -17.68 7.03
C LEU A 503 -23.43 -18.26 5.61
N VAL A 504 -23.33 -17.43 4.58
CA VAL A 504 -23.43 -17.83 3.16
C VAL A 504 -22.04 -17.92 2.54
N PHE A 505 -21.19 -16.94 2.82
CA PHE A 505 -19.82 -16.87 2.32
C PHE A 505 -18.98 -18.08 2.74
N GLY A 506 -19.10 -18.48 4.00
CA GLY A 506 -18.30 -19.56 4.57
C GLY A 506 -18.47 -20.89 3.81
N PRO A 507 -19.69 -21.43 3.70
CA PRO A 507 -19.97 -22.62 2.91
C PRO A 507 -19.53 -22.50 1.45
N LEU A 508 -19.75 -21.33 0.82
CA LEU A 508 -19.41 -21.09 -0.59
C LEU A 508 -17.90 -21.14 -0.85
N VAL A 509 -17.10 -20.48 0.00
CA VAL A 509 -15.63 -20.55 -0.09
C VAL A 509 -15.11 -21.96 0.25
N GLY A 510 -15.73 -22.65 1.21
CA GLY A 510 -15.37 -24.02 1.55
C GLY A 510 -15.64 -25.01 0.40
N ALA A 511 -16.79 -24.89 -0.25
CA ALA A 511 -17.14 -25.69 -1.42
C ALA A 511 -16.24 -25.35 -2.61
N ALA A 512 -15.96 -24.06 -2.85
CA ALA A 512 -15.04 -23.62 -3.89
C ALA A 512 -13.66 -24.25 -3.68
N ALA A 513 -13.06 -24.11 -2.49
CA ALA A 513 -11.74 -24.68 -2.18
C ALA A 513 -11.67 -26.22 -2.33
N LEU A 514 -12.76 -26.94 -2.06
CA LEU A 514 -12.84 -28.38 -2.27
C LEU A 514 -13.01 -28.76 -3.75
N ALA A 515 -13.73 -27.94 -4.51
CA ALA A 515 -13.96 -28.16 -5.93
C ALA A 515 -12.79 -27.67 -6.80
N THR A 516 -11.97 -26.72 -6.31
CA THR A 516 -10.86 -26.12 -7.05
C THR A 516 -9.89 -27.13 -7.64
N PRO A 517 -9.43 -28.20 -6.96
CA PRO A 517 -8.52 -29.17 -7.58
C PRO A 517 -9.16 -29.92 -8.77
N LEU A 518 -10.48 -30.16 -8.71
CA LEU A 518 -11.26 -30.78 -9.79
C LEU A 518 -11.46 -29.81 -10.96
N PHE A 519 -11.71 -28.53 -10.66
CA PHE A 519 -11.84 -27.49 -11.68
C PHE A 519 -10.50 -27.11 -12.30
N ALA A 520 -9.41 -27.10 -11.52
CA ALA A 520 -8.05 -26.85 -11.98
C ALA A 520 -7.64 -27.94 -12.98
N THR A 521 -7.93 -29.21 -12.69
CA THR A 521 -7.68 -30.31 -13.64
C THR A 521 -8.57 -30.29 -14.90
N LEU A 522 -9.75 -29.66 -14.84
CA LEU A 522 -10.68 -29.56 -15.97
C LEU A 522 -10.48 -28.29 -16.83
N LEU A 523 -10.06 -27.19 -16.21
CA LEU A 523 -9.90 -25.86 -16.82
C LEU A 523 -8.45 -25.55 -17.19
N LEU A 524 -7.48 -26.07 -16.43
CA LEU A 524 -6.08 -26.03 -16.85
C LEU A 524 -5.88 -27.24 -17.78
N PRO A 525 -5.50 -27.03 -19.05
CA PRO A 525 -5.25 -28.15 -19.95
C PRO A 525 -4.21 -29.07 -19.31
N ALA A 526 -4.54 -30.37 -19.28
CA ALA A 526 -3.65 -31.40 -18.77
C ALA A 526 -2.27 -31.27 -19.44
N LYS A 527 -1.24 -30.97 -18.62
CA LYS A 527 0.19 -30.77 -18.92
C LYS A 527 0.67 -29.32 -19.13
N GLU A 528 0.78 -28.58 -18.02
CA GLU A 528 1.92 -27.66 -17.77
C GLU A 528 2.67 -27.98 -16.47
N VAL A 529 2.46 -29.18 -15.92
CA VAL A 529 3.29 -29.74 -14.86
C VAL A 529 4.30 -30.67 -15.55
N VAL A 530 5.55 -30.21 -15.64
CA VAL A 530 6.74 -30.93 -16.17
C VAL A 530 6.79 -31.13 -17.70
N LYS A 531 7.19 -30.07 -18.41
CA LYS A 531 8.30 -30.07 -19.41
C LYS A 531 8.37 -28.70 -20.09
N LYS A 532 9.48 -27.98 -19.89
CA LYS A 532 10.03 -27.00 -20.84
C LYS A 532 10.02 -27.65 -22.24
N LYS A 533 9.04 -27.30 -23.07
CA LYS A 533 9.16 -27.40 -24.53
C LYS A 533 8.08 -26.54 -25.17
N ASP A 534 8.56 -25.45 -25.73
CA ASP A 534 7.93 -24.54 -26.67
C ASP A 534 6.79 -25.16 -27.46
N LYS A 535 5.55 -24.87 -27.04
CA LYS A 535 4.44 -24.84 -27.98
C LYS A 535 4.15 -23.38 -28.27
N LYS A 536 4.74 -22.89 -29.36
CA LYS A 536 4.30 -21.71 -30.09
C LYS A 536 2.80 -21.87 -30.42
N LYS A 537 1.91 -21.47 -29.51
CA LYS A 537 0.71 -20.74 -29.95
C LYS A 537 1.25 -19.52 -30.69
N GLU A 538 0.69 -19.19 -31.85
CA GLU A 538 0.93 -17.89 -32.50
C GLU A 538 0.53 -16.78 -31.53
N GLN A 539 1.43 -16.44 -30.61
CA GLN A 539 1.30 -15.28 -29.76
C GLN A 539 1.62 -14.10 -30.66
N ARG A 540 0.58 -13.35 -31.00
CA ARG A 540 0.73 -11.99 -31.50
C ARG A 540 1.77 -11.29 -30.63
N GLU A 541 2.83 -10.77 -31.24
CA GLU A 541 3.88 -10.06 -30.54
C GLU A 541 3.25 -8.84 -29.84
N GLU A 542 3.27 -8.87 -28.50
CA GLU A 542 2.70 -7.82 -27.66
C GLU A 542 3.66 -6.62 -27.66
N SER A 543 3.15 -5.42 -28.00
CA SER A 543 3.96 -4.20 -27.98
C SER A 543 4.36 -3.82 -26.55
N VAL A 544 5.33 -2.93 -26.41
CA VAL A 544 5.81 -2.53 -25.07
C VAL A 544 4.69 -1.85 -24.28
N LEU A 545 3.88 -1.01 -24.94
CA LEU A 545 2.71 -0.38 -24.32
C LEU A 545 1.67 -1.39 -23.87
N GLU A 546 1.34 -2.38 -24.71
CA GLU A 546 0.33 -3.38 -24.34
C GLU A 546 0.79 -4.19 -23.12
N ARG A 547 2.07 -4.60 -23.09
CA ARG A 547 2.65 -5.28 -21.93
C ARG A 547 2.60 -4.40 -20.67
N ALA A 548 3.04 -3.15 -20.77
CA ALA A 548 3.04 -2.21 -19.64
C ALA A 548 1.63 -1.97 -19.09
N VAL A 549 0.62 -1.88 -19.96
CA VAL A 549 -0.79 -1.69 -19.58
C VAL A 549 -1.29 -2.81 -18.67
N TYR A 550 -0.98 -4.06 -19.00
CA TYR A 550 -1.47 -5.21 -18.23
C TYR A 550 -0.57 -5.58 -17.06
N SER A 551 0.72 -5.21 -17.10
CA SER A 551 1.70 -5.39 -16.02
C SER A 551 1.71 -4.28 -14.97
N CYS A 552 1.03 -3.16 -15.20
CA CYS A 552 0.95 -2.11 -14.18
C CYS A 552 0.14 -2.59 -12.96
N VAL A 553 0.82 -2.70 -11.82
CA VAL A 553 0.17 -3.02 -10.53
C VAL A 553 -0.62 -1.84 -9.95
N LYS A 554 -0.60 -0.64 -10.56
CA LYS A 554 -1.37 0.56 -10.15
C LYS A 554 -1.08 1.09 -8.73
N CYS A 555 0.10 0.82 -8.20
CA CYS A 555 0.53 1.21 -6.85
C CYS A 555 0.52 2.74 -6.60
N GLY A 556 0.83 3.54 -7.62
CA GLY A 556 0.97 5.00 -7.49
C GLY A 556 2.36 5.47 -7.05
N SER A 557 3.36 4.60 -6.97
CA SER A 557 4.77 4.97 -6.70
C SER A 557 5.27 6.07 -7.66
N CYS A 558 4.91 5.95 -8.94
CA CYS A 558 5.22 6.94 -9.95
C CYS A 558 4.69 8.35 -9.66
N ALA A 559 3.56 8.48 -8.94
CA ALA A 559 2.96 9.77 -8.63
C ALA A 559 3.74 10.52 -7.55
N ALA A 560 4.43 9.79 -6.66
CA ALA A 560 5.22 10.38 -5.59
C ALA A 560 6.52 11.04 -6.10
N ASN A 561 6.98 10.66 -7.30
CA ASN A 561 8.26 11.09 -7.88
C ASN A 561 8.12 11.78 -9.24
N CYS A 562 6.90 12.14 -9.66
CA CYS A 562 6.66 12.73 -10.98
C CYS A 562 6.70 14.27 -10.93
N PRO A 563 7.64 14.95 -11.63
CA PRO A 563 7.73 16.41 -11.67
C PRO A 563 6.46 17.06 -12.22
N ALA A 564 5.89 16.45 -13.26
CA ALA A 564 4.65 16.94 -13.84
C ALA A 564 3.51 16.93 -12.81
N TYR A 565 3.42 15.87 -12.00
CA TYR A 565 2.41 15.79 -10.94
C TYR A 565 2.72 16.72 -9.78
N LEU A 566 3.99 16.92 -9.43
CA LEU A 566 4.39 17.85 -8.37
C LEU A 566 3.83 19.25 -8.63
N VAL A 567 3.93 19.73 -9.87
CA VAL A 567 3.50 21.08 -10.24
C VAL A 567 2.03 21.15 -10.63
N THR A 568 1.50 20.17 -11.37
CA THR A 568 0.10 20.20 -11.82
C THR A 568 -0.87 19.66 -10.78
N CYS A 569 -0.42 18.76 -9.91
CA CYS A 569 -1.24 17.89 -9.07
C CYS A 569 -2.35 17.15 -9.83
N GLU A 570 -2.19 16.91 -11.14
CA GLU A 570 -3.21 16.26 -11.96
C GLU A 570 -2.97 14.76 -12.11
N GLU A 571 -3.93 13.94 -11.67
CA GLU A 571 -3.83 12.48 -11.79
C GLU A 571 -3.69 12.00 -13.25
N ARG A 572 -4.10 12.77 -14.28
CA ARG A 572 -3.94 12.36 -15.68
C ARG A 572 -2.48 12.35 -16.16
N VAL A 573 -1.60 13.13 -15.54
CA VAL A 573 -0.19 13.22 -15.99
C VAL A 573 0.67 12.09 -15.43
N ILE A 574 0.19 11.32 -14.46
CA ILE A 574 1.00 10.27 -13.84
C ILE A 574 0.97 8.96 -14.65
N PRO A 575 2.08 8.20 -14.66
CA PRO A 575 2.20 6.93 -15.38
C PRO A 575 1.06 5.94 -15.23
N LYS A 576 0.62 5.62 -14.00
CA LYS A 576 -0.47 4.63 -13.80
C LYS A 576 -1.75 5.00 -14.54
N ASN A 577 -2.05 6.29 -14.67
CA ASN A 577 -3.27 6.77 -15.32
C ASN A 577 -3.07 7.03 -16.82
N LYS A 578 -1.85 7.34 -17.26
CA LYS A 578 -1.47 7.25 -18.69
C LYS A 578 -1.68 5.83 -19.23
N LEU A 579 -1.27 4.80 -18.47
CA LEU A 579 -1.52 3.40 -18.84
C LEU A 579 -3.00 3.02 -18.79
N LEU A 580 -3.79 3.58 -17.87
CA LEU A 580 -5.25 3.39 -17.88
C LEU A 580 -5.90 4.03 -19.12
N LEU A 581 -5.44 5.21 -19.52
CA LEU A 581 -5.85 5.84 -20.78
C LEU A 581 -5.47 4.96 -21.97
N ALA A 582 -4.23 4.46 -22.02
CA ALA A 582 -3.76 3.55 -23.05
C ALA A 582 -4.61 2.28 -23.11
N LYS A 583 -4.94 1.67 -21.97
CA LYS A 583 -5.84 0.51 -21.87
C LYS A 583 -7.17 0.78 -22.56
N LYS A 584 -7.78 1.94 -22.29
CA LYS A 584 -9.04 2.34 -22.94
C LYS A 584 -8.91 2.51 -24.44
N LEU A 585 -7.82 3.11 -24.93
CA LEU A 585 -7.59 3.25 -26.36
C LEU A 585 -7.45 1.87 -27.01
N LEU A 586 -6.62 0.99 -26.44
CA LEU A 586 -6.39 -0.38 -26.94
C LEU A 586 -7.66 -1.23 -26.90
N GLU A 587 -8.44 -1.17 -25.82
CA GLU A 587 -9.72 -1.89 -25.70
C GLU A 587 -10.82 -1.29 -26.58
N GLY A 588 -10.85 0.05 -26.73
CA GLY A 588 -11.78 0.76 -27.60
C GLY A 588 -11.59 0.37 -29.06
N THR A 589 -10.35 0.33 -29.54
CA THR A 589 -9.98 -0.18 -30.88
C THR A 589 -10.37 -1.67 -31.06
N ARG A 590 -10.43 -2.46 -29.97
CA ARG A 590 -10.92 -3.85 -30.00
C ARG A 590 -12.46 -3.94 -29.97
N ARG A 591 -13.15 -3.01 -29.31
CA ARG A 591 -14.61 -2.97 -29.11
C ARG A 591 -15.41 -2.36 -30.26
N GLU A 592 -14.79 -1.73 -31.26
CA GLU A 592 -15.45 -1.41 -32.53
C GLU A 592 -16.01 -2.66 -33.25
N ARG A 593 -15.72 -3.88 -32.76
CA ARG A 593 -16.33 -5.16 -33.16
C ARG A 593 -17.41 -5.70 -32.20
N GLY A 594 -17.84 -4.98 -31.17
CA GLY A 594 -18.91 -5.46 -30.25
C GLY A 594 -19.21 -4.53 -29.07
N LYS A 595 -20.49 -4.15 -28.96
CA LYS A 595 -21.13 -3.21 -28.01
C LYS A 595 -20.55 -3.17 -26.57
N GLY A 596 -20.27 -1.96 -26.07
CA GLY A 596 -20.18 -1.64 -24.64
C GLY A 596 -19.61 -0.25 -24.35
N ALA A 597 -20.45 0.66 -23.83
CA ALA A 597 -20.12 2.04 -23.47
C ALA A 597 -19.01 2.13 -22.39
N GLY A 598 -17.81 2.54 -22.80
CA GLY A 598 -16.79 3.11 -21.90
C GLY A 598 -16.79 4.63 -22.03
N SER A 599 -16.27 5.35 -21.03
CA SER A 599 -16.06 6.80 -21.14
C SER A 599 -15.23 7.14 -22.38
N GLU A 600 -15.62 8.17 -23.11
CA GLU A 600 -14.87 8.65 -24.27
C GLU A 600 -13.57 9.34 -23.80
N VAL A 601 -12.44 9.03 -24.44
CA VAL A 601 -11.16 9.71 -24.20
C VAL A 601 -11.19 11.02 -25.00
N THR A 602 -10.99 12.14 -24.32
CA THR A 602 -11.06 13.46 -24.96
C THR A 602 -9.68 13.96 -25.42
N LYS A 603 -9.67 15.00 -26.27
CA LYS A 603 -8.44 15.74 -26.60
C LYS A 603 -7.75 16.30 -25.36
N SER A 604 -8.52 16.75 -24.37
CA SER A 604 -7.96 17.25 -23.11
C SER A 604 -7.23 16.14 -22.35
N ASP A 605 -7.76 14.92 -22.32
CA ASP A 605 -7.09 13.79 -21.67
C ASP A 605 -5.80 13.41 -22.40
N SER A 606 -5.84 13.44 -23.75
CA SER A 606 -4.66 13.27 -24.61
C SER A 606 -3.58 14.30 -24.30
N ASP A 607 -3.93 15.59 -24.26
CA ASP A 607 -2.98 16.70 -24.05
C ASP A 607 -2.20 16.54 -22.73
N LYS A 608 -2.83 16.00 -21.67
CA LYS A 608 -2.17 15.77 -20.38
C LYS A 608 -1.07 14.71 -20.44
N VAL A 609 -1.13 13.76 -21.37
CA VAL A 609 -0.07 12.76 -21.54
C VAL A 609 1.23 13.40 -22.01
N PHE A 610 1.14 14.44 -22.85
CA PHE A 610 2.27 15.20 -23.37
C PHE A 610 2.86 16.21 -22.37
N LEU A 611 2.25 16.40 -21.20
CA LEU A 611 2.86 17.17 -20.10
C LEU A 611 3.86 16.28 -19.34
N CYS A 612 4.80 15.70 -20.08
CA CYS A 612 5.83 14.80 -19.61
C CYS A 612 7.20 15.48 -19.74
N THR A 613 8.06 15.36 -18.74
CA THR A 613 9.44 15.85 -18.83
C THR A 613 10.41 14.80 -19.41
N HIS A 614 9.94 13.56 -19.65
CA HIS A 614 10.78 12.42 -20.04
C HIS A 614 12.01 12.21 -19.14
N CYS A 615 11.88 12.53 -17.84
CA CYS A 615 12.96 12.38 -16.85
C CYS A 615 13.22 10.94 -16.39
N GLU A 616 12.48 9.95 -16.88
CA GLU A 616 12.63 8.52 -16.59
C GLU A 616 12.42 8.08 -15.13
N MET A 617 12.30 8.99 -14.16
CA MET A 617 12.11 8.66 -12.74
C MET A 617 10.96 7.69 -12.45
N CYS A 618 9.92 7.69 -13.29
CA CYS A 618 8.81 6.75 -13.11
C CYS A 618 9.18 5.28 -13.33
N GLN A 619 10.18 5.03 -14.19
CA GLN A 619 10.72 3.71 -14.48
C GLN A 619 11.55 3.22 -13.29
N GLU A 620 12.45 4.06 -12.78
CA GLU A 620 13.27 3.77 -11.60
C GLU A 620 12.45 3.40 -10.36
N VAL A 621 11.34 4.11 -10.14
CA VAL A 621 10.46 3.86 -8.98
C VAL A 621 9.33 2.87 -9.29
N CYS A 622 9.36 2.22 -10.45
CA CYS A 622 8.31 1.31 -10.88
C CYS A 622 8.32 0.04 -10.04
N GLN A 623 7.20 -0.22 -9.38
CA GLN A 623 7.02 -1.39 -8.53
C GLN A 623 6.92 -2.71 -9.32
N ASN A 624 7.06 -2.70 -10.64
CA ASN A 624 7.06 -3.92 -11.46
C ASN A 624 8.06 -3.83 -12.62
N ASP A 625 9.05 -2.92 -12.49
CA ASP A 625 10.16 -2.75 -13.43
C ASP A 625 9.74 -2.66 -14.92
N LEU A 626 8.76 -1.78 -15.18
CA LEU A 626 8.21 -1.59 -16.53
C LEU A 626 9.07 -0.60 -17.31
N ASP A 627 9.36 -0.92 -18.58
CA ASP A 627 9.92 0.01 -19.56
C ASP A 627 8.86 1.05 -19.96
N LEU A 628 8.69 2.04 -19.08
CA LEU A 628 7.70 3.09 -19.23
C LEU A 628 8.12 4.09 -20.32
N VAL A 629 9.42 4.30 -20.51
CA VAL A 629 9.93 5.24 -21.52
C VAL A 629 9.54 4.78 -22.92
N ALA A 630 9.79 3.52 -23.27
CA ALA A 630 9.36 2.96 -24.56
C ALA A 630 7.83 2.92 -24.69
N ALA A 631 7.11 2.63 -23.59
CA ALA A 631 5.65 2.67 -23.59
C ALA A 631 5.10 4.08 -23.87
N TRP A 632 5.75 5.15 -23.38
CA TRP A 632 5.34 6.53 -23.69
C TRP A 632 5.52 6.88 -25.14
N THR A 633 6.63 6.46 -25.78
CA THR A 633 6.84 6.68 -27.21
C THR A 633 5.71 6.06 -28.04
N GLU A 634 5.29 4.83 -27.73
CA GLU A 634 4.16 4.18 -28.39
C GLU A 634 2.83 4.90 -28.11
N LEU A 635 2.59 5.31 -26.85
CA LEU A 635 1.36 5.99 -26.45
C LEU A 635 1.22 7.37 -27.08
N GLU A 636 2.28 8.18 -27.08
CA GLU A 636 2.30 9.53 -27.66
C GLU A 636 2.04 9.48 -29.16
N LYS A 637 2.63 8.51 -29.87
CA LYS A 637 2.32 8.27 -31.28
C LYS A 637 0.85 7.93 -31.49
N LEU A 638 0.30 7.00 -30.70
CA LEU A 638 -1.12 6.62 -30.77
C LEU A 638 -2.06 7.82 -30.53
N LEU A 639 -1.69 8.71 -29.62
CA LEU A 639 -2.45 9.91 -29.29
C LEU A 639 -2.32 10.99 -30.35
N GLU A 640 -1.12 11.20 -30.88
CA GLU A 640 -0.88 12.14 -31.99
C GLU A 640 -1.68 11.73 -33.23
N ASP A 641 -1.65 10.44 -33.59
CA ASP A 641 -2.40 9.92 -34.75
C ASP A 641 -3.91 10.12 -34.60
N ARG A 642 -4.44 10.07 -33.37
CA ARG A 642 -5.89 10.13 -33.10
C ARG A 642 -6.41 11.53 -32.78
N PHE A 643 -5.62 12.35 -32.09
CA PHE A 643 -6.04 13.62 -31.50
C PHE A 643 -5.13 14.80 -31.90
N GLY A 644 -4.02 14.54 -32.60
CA GLY A 644 -2.96 15.51 -32.86
C GLY A 644 -2.15 15.86 -31.61
N LYS A 645 -1.06 16.60 -31.80
CA LYS A 645 -0.25 17.17 -30.70
C LYS A 645 -1.02 18.23 -29.91
N PRO A 646 -0.68 18.50 -28.64
CA PRO A 646 -1.21 19.64 -27.91
C PRO A 646 -0.80 20.96 -28.57
N ALA A 647 -1.56 22.03 -28.30
CA ALA A 647 -1.16 23.38 -28.67
C ALA A 647 0.17 23.74 -28.00
N GLU A 648 1.06 24.43 -28.74
CA GLU A 648 2.41 24.77 -28.27
C GLU A 648 2.37 25.63 -27.01
N GLU A 649 1.38 26.52 -26.90
CA GLU A 649 1.15 27.39 -25.75
C GLU A 649 0.94 26.58 -24.45
N LYS A 650 0.19 25.47 -24.50
CA LYS A 650 -0.06 24.63 -23.31
C LYS A 650 1.24 23.99 -22.80
N VAL A 651 2.13 23.61 -23.71
CA VAL A 651 3.43 23.04 -23.34
C VAL A 651 4.32 24.13 -22.75
N LYS A 652 4.34 25.32 -23.35
CA LYS A 652 5.09 26.49 -22.82
C LYS A 652 4.61 26.88 -21.42
N GLU A 653 3.29 26.94 -21.18
CA GLU A 653 2.71 27.21 -19.87
C GLU A 653 3.14 26.17 -18.83
N PHE A 654 3.12 24.89 -19.20
CA PHE A 654 3.58 23.81 -18.34
C PHE A 654 5.07 23.93 -17.99
N VAL A 655 5.93 24.21 -18.98
CA VAL A 655 7.36 24.40 -18.76
C VAL A 655 7.62 25.61 -17.86
N ALA A 656 6.96 26.73 -18.10
CA ALA A 656 7.07 27.91 -17.25
C ALA A 656 6.62 27.64 -15.79
N ALA A 657 5.57 26.83 -15.61
CA ALA A 657 5.13 26.40 -14.29
C ALA A 657 6.15 25.49 -13.58
N LEU A 658 6.83 24.60 -14.33
CA LEU A 658 7.93 23.79 -13.79
C LEU A 658 9.11 24.67 -13.37
N GLU A 659 9.57 25.55 -14.26
CA GLU A 659 10.75 26.40 -14.02
C GLU A 659 10.56 27.40 -12.88
N SER A 660 9.31 27.78 -12.59
CA SER A 660 8.97 28.66 -11.46
C SER A 660 8.70 27.92 -10.14
N SER A 661 8.69 26.58 -10.14
CA SER A 661 8.40 25.78 -8.96
C SER A 661 9.66 25.55 -8.12
N GLU A 662 9.69 26.08 -6.90
CA GLU A 662 10.75 25.79 -5.93
C GLU A 662 10.81 24.30 -5.58
N ASP A 663 9.66 23.64 -5.44
CA ASP A 663 9.61 22.22 -5.13
C ASP A 663 10.16 21.37 -6.28
N TYR A 664 9.98 21.78 -7.54
CA TYR A 664 10.61 21.12 -8.68
C TYR A 664 12.13 21.23 -8.62
N TRP A 665 12.67 22.42 -8.40
CA TRP A 665 14.12 22.59 -8.29
C TRP A 665 14.71 21.90 -7.06
N ARG A 666 13.96 21.87 -5.94
CA ARG A 666 14.32 21.06 -4.77
C ARG A 666 14.40 19.59 -5.15
N LEU A 667 13.41 19.07 -5.87
CA LEU A 667 13.41 17.68 -6.35
C LEU A 667 14.64 17.37 -7.21
N VAL A 668 15.04 18.29 -8.09
CA VAL A 668 16.15 18.12 -9.04
C VAL A 668 17.54 18.25 -8.39
N TYR A 669 17.71 19.13 -7.40
CA TYR A 669 19.03 19.41 -6.82
C TYR A 669 19.30 18.72 -5.48
N GLU A 670 18.26 18.29 -4.75
CA GLU A 670 18.40 17.64 -3.43
C GLU A 670 18.16 16.12 -3.44
N ASN A 671 17.68 15.55 -4.55
CA ASN A 671 17.64 14.10 -4.78
C ASN A 671 18.60 13.74 -5.91
#